data_AF-A0A1M5PTE2-F1
#
_entry.id   AF-A0A1M5PTE2-F1
#
_cell.length_a   1.000
_cell.length_b   1.000
_cell.length_c   1.000
_cell.angle_alpha   90.00
_cell.angle_beta   90.00
_cell.angle_gamma   90.00
#
_symmetry.space_group_name_H-M   'P 1'
#
loop_
_entity.id
_entity.type
_entity.pdbx_description
1 polymer ?
#
loop_
_entity_poly.entity_id
_entity_poly.type
_entity_poly.pdbx_seq_one_letter_code
_entity_poly.pdbx_strand_id
1 'polypeptide(L)'
;MVACLMREDELERSLRRFYSNLENFKNYDLLIGVLFTPGDNDLPEMLKKVDKLLLKWMGKRQLIVCIGEGGKDEETDFERFKLHHPYLVYYLPEGIQGRGMKVRALLEMGKFIHADLLFFSPEALGLLNDKGYLGIDQFIFPVQNDYDIVLGDFKADIDKELLHLLLVAPVLEAFYGLYLENPWGGIYALAHDFIEELAHEARFWGEVISGEGIDFWLLSRALCWNKNICLVDLKAERSFSFTADSRMVEENLKTLLAAIKRDSAVWLKDRLVTRKVDSGKYSLKGKRSLFYTDLLPRMREALENGYQEEKNRLTTLKPVYPTEVKRLLRHGEEMDEARWAYVLTELMLLYSFAENGDTDEIISILTACYTAYGVNFIKKLQFFAEELKNLEKDERRKFLGHKADEIRGVLAERLKEIKPHFNRRWLELKEQHKPPIIPLGYMEYVPNKPIVVPKTITGKDERIVNTDAIFRHLRKVYEERFNRFLSDGLGIKGDLSPSLIISAVESFMSRLEKALEELFPGRLDTEEGLNDFINKIMEMFPQEMLTINDEMLREMVMRFPPLNLMIPLGFYKPQDLIENMDVRDAVTYANLIESWSYTDRDLLWLVENIRPESFGKVKVKPLVLKDDIVQGGGLSGHKISYLNRITARIAVRKLPEERGGKYPRLRYFTSILRRLALAESYDELFALIVKQRKNMGEKLKNSLIPLAKGEDFSAYHIFENYQHRRLVNRIRNLADKLREEGEEEKARLFELMADGYGLSQVLEDGTFLSCTAWSWAGYSFKGGLKIPTPFTTSVESRWFNHEFLEVLYQELGYNAGEIKDIVYRLIQQGRSSHNLLDTLLPTRPKDVTVVVQEITNEPSRYLKRYEKNPILEPIKEHSWESKYVLNPGALRIRDKVYLFYRAVGEDNVSHIGLAITDGFDVIERLPRPIFSPAIPEEKMGCEDPRVIIMGDKIIMLYTAYDGNIAQVACASIKLSDFEKGKYTAWKREGLAFTNIWDKDAIIWPEKIKGKYVIYHRIEPSIWVTYTDELKFPIKEKHAIIAGPRPGRMWDSLKIGAGAQPLKTKYGWLLIYHGVDHNYIYRLGVLLADMENPGRILYRSLNPILEPEKDYEVGLDGAWVPNVVFTCGAVPAEDKEILEDDDEILVYYGAADTSIGVATGKLADLIPEGFRKEY
;
A
#
# COMPACT_ATOMS: atom_id res chain seq x y z
N MET A 1 -9.49 -0.72 -21.33
CA MET A 1 -8.27 -0.97 -20.54
C MET A 1 -6.99 -0.90 -21.39
N VAL A 2 -6.72 -1.85 -22.32
CA VAL A 2 -5.51 -1.81 -23.18
C VAL A 2 -5.39 -0.50 -23.97
N ALA A 3 -6.50 0.03 -24.49
CA ALA A 3 -6.52 1.31 -25.20
C ALA A 3 -6.19 2.53 -24.31
N CYS A 4 -6.56 2.51 -23.02
CA CYS A 4 -6.29 3.59 -22.08
C CYS A 4 -4.81 3.61 -21.68
N LEU A 5 -4.22 2.44 -21.41
CA LEU A 5 -2.78 2.29 -21.14
C LEU A 5 -1.93 2.71 -22.34
N MET A 6 -2.33 2.34 -23.56
CA MET A 6 -1.61 2.77 -24.77
C MET A 6 -1.65 4.30 -24.96
N ARG A 7 -2.75 4.97 -24.57
CA ARG A 7 -2.86 6.44 -24.63
C ARG A 7 -2.04 7.14 -23.54
N GLU A 8 -2.03 6.65 -22.30
CA GLU A 8 -1.17 7.21 -21.24
C GLU A 8 0.32 7.07 -21.57
N ASP A 9 0.72 5.89 -22.06
CA ASP A 9 2.07 5.66 -22.55
C ASP A 9 2.43 6.62 -23.70
N GLU A 10 1.49 6.90 -24.60
CA GLU A 10 1.67 7.82 -25.70
C GLU A 10 1.80 9.27 -25.24
N LEU A 11 0.97 9.72 -24.29
CA LEU A 11 1.11 11.03 -23.65
C LEU A 11 2.46 11.17 -22.96
N GLU A 12 2.87 10.17 -22.17
CA GLU A 12 4.15 10.22 -21.46
C GLU A 12 5.33 10.25 -22.43
N ARG A 13 5.31 9.43 -23.49
CA ARG A 13 6.32 9.47 -24.55
C ARG A 13 6.38 10.84 -25.23
N SER A 14 5.24 11.46 -25.50
CA SER A 14 5.16 12.80 -26.10
C SER A 14 5.71 13.87 -25.16
N LEU A 15 5.32 13.86 -23.89
CA LEU A 15 5.84 14.79 -22.87
C LEU A 15 7.35 14.63 -22.66
N ARG A 16 7.87 13.39 -22.65
CA ARG A 16 9.31 13.13 -22.54
C ARG A 16 10.11 13.75 -23.70
N ARG A 17 9.56 13.72 -24.92
CA ARG A 17 10.16 14.42 -26.07
C ARG A 17 10.09 15.93 -25.90
N PHE A 18 9.03 16.45 -25.30
CA PHE A 18 8.88 17.88 -25.04
C PHE A 18 9.77 18.40 -23.90
N TYR A 19 10.15 17.55 -22.94
CA TYR A 19 10.99 17.94 -21.81
C TYR A 19 12.34 18.53 -22.20
N SER A 20 12.95 18.13 -23.34
CA SER A 20 14.17 18.76 -23.84
C SER A 20 13.99 20.27 -24.07
N ASN A 21 12.79 20.68 -24.49
CA ASN A 21 12.47 22.09 -24.72
C ASN A 21 12.27 22.84 -23.39
N LEU A 22 11.89 22.14 -22.33
CA LEU A 22 11.70 22.68 -20.98
C LEU A 22 12.97 22.74 -20.13
N GLU A 23 14.05 22.04 -20.52
CA GLU A 23 15.28 21.98 -19.70
C GLU A 23 15.89 23.34 -19.40
N ASN A 24 15.88 24.25 -20.38
CA ASN A 24 16.41 25.60 -20.24
C ASN A 24 15.56 26.50 -19.33
N PHE A 25 14.36 26.03 -18.94
CA PHE A 25 13.39 26.79 -18.15
C PHE A 25 13.24 26.26 -16.72
N LYS A 26 14.11 25.36 -16.25
CA LYS A 26 14.10 24.83 -14.85
C LYS A 26 14.29 25.90 -13.76
N ASN A 27 14.64 27.12 -14.15
CA ASN A 27 14.85 28.25 -13.28
C ASN A 27 13.62 29.20 -13.26
N TYR A 28 12.56 28.89 -14.02
CA TYR A 28 11.30 29.62 -14.05
C TYR A 28 10.39 29.19 -12.90
N ASP A 29 9.69 30.17 -12.32
CA ASP A 29 8.97 29.98 -11.05
C ASP A 29 7.45 29.99 -11.20
N LEU A 30 6.95 30.31 -12.40
CA LEU A 30 5.53 30.34 -12.74
C LEU A 30 5.31 29.86 -14.18
N LEU A 31 4.51 28.81 -14.35
CA LEU A 31 4.00 28.33 -15.63
C LEU A 31 2.63 28.98 -15.91
N ILE A 32 2.50 29.61 -17.07
CA ILE A 32 1.25 30.20 -17.55
C ILE A 32 0.66 29.28 -18.63
N GLY A 33 -0.36 28.51 -18.26
CA GLY A 33 -1.04 27.59 -19.17
C GLY A 33 -2.14 28.26 -19.98
N VAL A 34 -2.04 28.24 -21.30
CA VAL A 34 -3.06 28.74 -22.22
C VAL A 34 -3.66 27.57 -22.99
N LEU A 35 -4.89 27.21 -22.66
CA LEU A 35 -5.61 26.14 -23.35
C LEU A 35 -6.27 26.71 -24.61
N PHE A 36 -6.20 26.01 -25.75
CA PHE A 36 -6.85 26.42 -27.01
C PHE A 36 -7.38 25.22 -27.80
N THR A 37 -8.25 25.48 -28.78
CA THR A 37 -8.84 24.47 -29.69
C THR A 37 -8.50 24.82 -31.15
N PRO A 38 -8.31 23.83 -32.05
CA PRO A 38 -8.15 24.08 -33.48
C PRO A 38 -9.24 25.00 -34.05
N GLY A 39 -8.83 26.04 -34.77
CA GLY A 39 -9.74 27.04 -35.35
C GLY A 39 -10.00 28.29 -34.51
N ASP A 40 -9.40 28.41 -33.30
CA ASP A 40 -9.42 29.65 -32.51
C ASP A 40 -8.59 30.75 -33.20
N ASN A 41 -9.24 31.54 -34.07
CA ASN A 41 -8.61 32.64 -34.82
C ASN A 41 -8.03 33.76 -33.92
N ASP A 42 -8.38 33.77 -32.63
CA ASP A 42 -8.03 34.83 -31.66
C ASP A 42 -6.80 34.49 -30.78
N LEU A 43 -6.22 33.28 -30.88
CA LEU A 43 -5.04 32.87 -30.09
C LEU A 43 -3.86 33.87 -30.14
N PRO A 44 -3.50 34.46 -31.31
CA PRO A 44 -2.49 35.53 -31.39
C PRO A 44 -2.76 36.74 -30.50
N GLU A 45 -4.02 37.17 -30.45
CA GLU A 45 -4.44 38.34 -29.69
C GLU A 45 -4.48 38.01 -28.19
N MET A 46 -4.94 36.82 -27.85
CA MET A 46 -4.96 36.30 -26.48
C MET A 46 -3.55 36.24 -25.88
N LEU A 47 -2.58 35.71 -26.62
CA LEU A 47 -1.19 35.64 -26.14
C LEU A 47 -0.55 37.01 -25.93
N LYS A 48 -0.82 37.97 -26.82
CA LYS A 48 -0.36 39.36 -26.64
C LYS A 48 -0.98 40.01 -25.40
N LYS A 49 -2.25 39.72 -25.09
CA LYS A 49 -2.92 40.21 -23.86
C LYS A 49 -2.27 39.61 -22.62
N VAL A 50 -2.02 38.30 -22.60
CA VAL A 50 -1.32 37.62 -21.49
C VAL A 50 0.09 38.17 -21.30
N ASP A 51 0.88 38.31 -22.36
CA ASP A 51 2.23 38.87 -22.33
C ASP A 51 2.25 40.30 -21.76
N LYS A 52 1.33 41.16 -22.20
CA LYS A 52 1.17 42.53 -21.70
C LYS A 52 0.78 42.58 -20.21
N LEU A 53 -0.03 41.63 -19.73
CA LEU A 53 -0.40 41.54 -18.32
C LEU A 53 0.80 41.12 -17.47
N LEU A 54 1.57 40.13 -17.94
CA LEU A 54 2.77 39.64 -17.25
C LEU A 54 3.86 40.72 -17.14
N LEU A 55 3.99 41.61 -18.13
CA LEU A 55 4.95 42.73 -18.08
C LEU A 55 4.75 43.67 -16.87
N LYS A 56 3.52 43.79 -16.36
CA LYS A 56 3.22 44.62 -15.19
C LYS A 56 3.65 43.98 -13.88
N TRP A 57 4.03 42.71 -13.92
CA TRP A 57 4.32 41.93 -12.72
C TRP A 57 5.82 41.69 -12.57
N MET A 58 6.37 42.13 -11.44
CA MET A 58 7.77 41.93 -11.07
C MET A 58 7.86 40.85 -9.99
N GLY A 59 8.81 39.91 -10.11
CA GLY A 59 9.21 39.03 -8.99
C GLY A 59 9.32 37.54 -9.25
N LYS A 60 8.92 37.01 -10.42
CA LYS A 60 9.20 35.63 -10.85
C LYS A 60 9.62 35.59 -12.31
N ARG A 61 10.25 34.51 -12.74
CA ARG A 61 10.44 34.21 -14.17
C ARG A 61 9.23 33.41 -14.67
N GLN A 62 8.56 33.90 -15.71
CA GLN A 62 7.30 33.35 -16.22
C GLN A 62 7.50 32.69 -17.59
N LEU A 63 6.98 31.47 -17.72
CA LEU A 63 6.99 30.70 -18.96
C LEU A 63 5.56 30.51 -19.43
N ILE A 64 5.25 30.92 -20.65
CA ILE A 64 3.94 30.68 -21.26
C ILE A 64 3.97 29.33 -21.97
N VAL A 65 2.98 28.47 -21.72
CA VAL A 65 2.81 27.22 -22.46
C VAL A 65 1.40 27.15 -23.03
N CYS A 66 1.32 27.13 -24.35
CA CYS A 66 0.08 26.97 -25.09
C CYS A 66 -0.15 25.47 -25.34
N ILE A 67 -1.32 24.95 -24.96
CA ILE A 67 -1.69 23.55 -25.18
C ILE A 67 -2.96 23.44 -26.02
N GLY A 68 -2.83 22.73 -27.15
CA GLY A 68 -3.92 22.46 -28.09
C GLY A 68 -4.05 20.99 -28.44
N GLU A 69 -5.04 20.69 -29.28
CA GLU A 69 -5.24 19.38 -29.91
C GLU A 69 -4.86 19.53 -31.39
N GLY A 70 -4.24 18.55 -32.04
CA GLY A 70 -3.92 18.70 -33.47
C GLY A 70 -3.05 17.60 -34.08
N GLY A 71 -3.26 17.31 -35.37
CA GLY A 71 -2.40 16.46 -36.20
C GLY A 71 -1.29 17.28 -36.90
N LYS A 72 -0.28 16.59 -37.45
CA LYS A 72 0.97 17.15 -38.01
C LYS A 72 0.85 18.29 -39.05
N ASP A 73 -0.34 18.60 -39.56
CA ASP A 73 -0.55 19.56 -40.65
C ASP A 73 -1.09 20.95 -40.20
N GLU A 74 -1.29 21.18 -38.89
CA GLU A 74 -1.71 22.49 -38.35
C GLU A 74 -0.59 23.22 -37.59
N GLU A 75 0.60 23.32 -38.16
CA GLU A 75 1.61 24.29 -37.70
C GLU A 75 1.08 25.70 -37.98
N THR A 76 0.32 26.26 -37.04
CA THR A 76 0.12 27.71 -37.03
C THR A 76 1.51 28.33 -36.90
N ASP A 77 1.87 29.30 -37.74
CA ASP A 77 3.25 29.84 -37.82
C ASP A 77 3.57 30.68 -36.54
N PHE A 78 3.91 29.99 -35.44
CA PHE A 78 4.12 30.59 -34.11
C PHE A 78 5.40 31.41 -34.00
N GLU A 79 6.32 31.35 -34.95
CA GLU A 79 7.52 32.20 -34.97
C GLU A 79 7.18 33.71 -35.16
N ARG A 80 5.92 34.04 -35.44
CA ARG A 80 5.48 35.42 -35.73
C ARG A 80 5.01 36.25 -34.53
N PHE A 81 4.82 35.68 -33.34
CA PHE A 81 4.08 36.38 -32.27
C PHE A 81 4.86 37.47 -31.52
N LYS A 82 6.21 37.47 -31.57
CA LYS A 82 7.09 38.47 -30.93
C LYS A 82 6.63 38.89 -29.52
N LEU A 83 6.55 37.94 -28.59
CA LEU A 83 6.21 38.16 -27.18
C LEU A 83 7.47 38.54 -26.36
N HIS A 84 7.29 39.24 -25.24
CA HIS A 84 8.39 39.58 -24.33
C HIS A 84 8.80 38.41 -23.44
N HIS A 85 7.83 37.59 -23.02
CA HIS A 85 8.08 36.39 -22.23
C HIS A 85 8.35 35.19 -23.14
N PRO A 86 9.19 34.23 -22.70
CA PRO A 86 9.35 32.99 -23.45
C PRO A 86 8.04 32.21 -23.47
N TYR A 87 7.80 31.54 -24.59
CA TYR A 87 6.63 30.70 -24.78
C TYR A 87 6.99 29.41 -25.50
N LEU A 88 6.22 28.37 -25.22
CA LEU A 88 6.28 27.08 -25.91
C LEU A 88 4.87 26.66 -26.32
N VAL A 89 4.78 25.87 -27.38
CA VAL A 89 3.51 25.29 -27.85
C VAL A 89 3.62 23.78 -27.78
N TYR A 90 2.60 23.13 -27.21
CA TYR A 90 2.50 21.69 -27.11
C TYR A 90 1.16 21.23 -27.67
N TYR A 91 1.21 20.23 -28.55
CA TYR A 91 0.02 19.58 -29.09
C TYR A 91 -0.14 18.21 -28.44
N LEU A 92 -1.36 17.90 -28.00
CA LEU A 92 -1.68 16.56 -27.56
C LEU A 92 -1.59 15.57 -28.73
N PRO A 93 -1.06 14.34 -28.50
CA PRO A 93 -1.04 13.30 -29.52
C PRO A 93 -2.42 12.97 -30.08
N GLU A 94 -2.47 12.45 -31.30
CA GLU A 94 -3.70 12.01 -31.95
C GLU A 94 -4.39 10.91 -31.12
N GLY A 95 -5.71 11.02 -30.90
CA GLY A 95 -6.46 10.11 -30.04
C GLY A 95 -6.44 10.45 -28.54
N ILE A 96 -5.71 11.51 -28.14
CA ILE A 96 -5.72 12.07 -26.79
C ILE A 96 -6.30 13.50 -26.87
N GLN A 97 -7.53 13.67 -26.38
CA GLN A 97 -8.28 14.92 -26.53
C GLN A 97 -9.01 15.28 -25.23
N GLY A 98 -9.44 16.53 -25.14
CA GLY A 98 -10.27 17.03 -24.06
C GLY A 98 -9.51 17.88 -23.05
N ARG A 99 -10.26 18.74 -22.38
CA ARG A 99 -9.73 19.74 -21.43
C ARG A 99 -8.96 19.10 -20.27
N GLY A 100 -9.45 17.99 -19.73
CA GLY A 100 -8.76 17.23 -18.68
C GLY A 100 -7.37 16.78 -19.09
N MET A 101 -7.19 16.33 -20.34
CA MET A 101 -5.88 15.92 -20.86
C MET A 101 -4.91 17.10 -21.07
N LYS A 102 -5.43 18.28 -21.42
CA LYS A 102 -4.61 19.49 -21.50
C LYS A 102 -4.13 19.94 -20.11
N VAL A 103 -5.03 19.93 -19.11
CA VAL A 103 -4.68 20.23 -17.71
C VAL A 103 -3.68 19.19 -17.18
N ARG A 104 -3.88 17.90 -17.48
CA ARG A 104 -2.94 16.82 -17.17
C ARG A 104 -1.52 17.12 -17.67
N ALA A 105 -1.39 17.55 -18.92
CA ALA A 105 -0.10 17.92 -19.51
C ALA A 105 0.54 19.12 -18.79
N LEU A 106 -0.23 20.17 -18.48
CA LEU A 106 0.26 21.31 -17.71
C LEU A 106 0.77 20.91 -16.32
N LEU A 107 0.10 19.99 -15.64
CA LEU A 107 0.52 19.49 -14.33
C LEU A 107 1.86 18.76 -14.41
N GLU A 108 2.09 17.92 -15.43
CA GLU A 108 3.38 17.26 -15.63
C GLU A 108 4.50 18.25 -15.99
N MET A 109 4.20 19.26 -16.79
CA MET A 109 5.18 20.31 -17.13
C MET A 109 5.53 21.16 -15.91
N GLY A 110 4.54 21.59 -15.13
CA GLY A 110 4.72 22.34 -13.89
C GLY A 110 5.51 21.55 -12.84
N LYS A 111 5.25 20.24 -12.72
CA LYS A 111 6.06 19.31 -11.92
C LYS A 111 7.50 19.25 -12.41
N PHE A 112 7.73 19.10 -13.72
CA PHE A 112 9.07 18.96 -14.29
C PHE A 112 9.99 20.17 -14.03
N ILE A 113 9.46 21.39 -14.17
CA ILE A 113 10.23 22.62 -13.93
C ILE A 113 10.15 23.13 -12.47
N HIS A 114 9.30 22.53 -11.63
CA HIS A 114 9.01 22.94 -10.26
C HIS A 114 8.43 24.35 -10.11
N ALA A 115 7.48 24.70 -10.98
CA ALA A 115 6.81 25.99 -10.99
C ALA A 115 5.39 25.89 -10.41
N ASP A 116 4.91 27.01 -9.85
CA ASP A 116 3.47 27.20 -9.66
C ASP A 116 2.80 27.27 -11.04
N LEU A 117 1.51 26.96 -11.11
CA LEU A 117 0.77 26.95 -12.36
C LEU A 117 -0.41 27.92 -12.28
N LEU A 118 -0.50 28.83 -13.23
CA LEU A 118 -1.71 29.59 -13.49
C LEU A 118 -2.19 29.26 -14.90
N PHE A 119 -3.38 28.69 -15.02
CA PHE A 119 -3.94 28.34 -16.33
C PHE A 119 -5.33 28.91 -16.52
N PHE A 120 -5.65 29.14 -17.80
CA PHE A 120 -6.90 29.77 -18.24
C PHE A 120 -7.55 28.91 -19.33
N SER A 121 -8.88 28.81 -19.29
CA SER A 121 -9.66 28.32 -20.43
C SER A 121 -9.76 29.40 -21.52
N PRO A 122 -9.95 29.03 -22.80
CA PRO A 122 -10.05 29.98 -23.91
C PRO A 122 -11.07 31.10 -23.64
N GLU A 123 -12.21 30.75 -23.05
CA GLU A 123 -13.31 31.69 -22.82
C GLU A 123 -13.01 32.65 -21.65
N ALA A 124 -12.15 32.25 -20.70
CA ALA A 124 -11.72 33.10 -19.60
C ALA A 124 -10.73 34.19 -20.06
N LEU A 125 -9.95 33.92 -21.10
CA LEU A 125 -8.99 34.88 -21.67
C LEU A 125 -9.68 36.06 -22.38
N GLY A 126 -10.88 35.87 -22.95
CA GLY A 126 -11.68 36.94 -23.54
C GLY A 126 -12.16 37.99 -22.54
N LEU A 127 -12.15 37.68 -21.24
CA LEU A 127 -12.52 38.58 -20.14
C LEU A 127 -11.37 39.50 -19.72
N LEU A 128 -10.17 39.28 -20.25
CA LEU A 128 -8.99 40.12 -20.04
C LEU A 128 -9.06 41.40 -20.90
N ASN A 129 -9.93 42.34 -20.55
CA ASN A 129 -10.03 43.63 -21.26
C ASN A 129 -9.01 44.69 -20.76
N ASP A 130 -8.60 45.60 -21.67
CA ASP A 130 -7.59 46.67 -21.48
C ASP A 130 -7.82 47.60 -20.26
N LYS A 131 -8.99 47.53 -19.61
CA LYS A 131 -9.33 48.30 -18.40
C LYS A 131 -8.80 47.69 -17.08
N GLY A 132 -8.09 46.56 -17.12
CA GLY A 132 -7.25 46.09 -16.01
C GLY A 132 -7.99 45.61 -14.76
N TYR A 133 -9.01 44.76 -14.91
CA TYR A 133 -9.75 44.20 -13.76
C TYR A 133 -9.18 42.86 -13.25
N LEU A 134 -8.33 42.17 -14.02
CA LEU A 134 -7.63 40.97 -13.57
C LEU A 134 -6.17 41.31 -13.20
N GLY A 135 -5.88 41.38 -11.91
CA GLY A 135 -4.50 41.35 -11.44
C GLY A 135 -4.05 39.89 -11.31
N ILE A 136 -3.05 39.46 -12.08
CA ILE A 136 -2.42 38.13 -11.91
C ILE A 136 -1.95 37.93 -10.46
N ASP A 137 -1.53 39.02 -9.83
CA ASP A 137 -1.22 39.15 -8.41
C ASP A 137 -2.34 38.66 -7.48
N GLN A 138 -3.62 38.83 -7.83
CA GLN A 138 -4.74 38.35 -7.00
C GLN A 138 -4.83 36.83 -6.93
N PHE A 139 -4.31 36.13 -7.94
CA PHE A 139 -4.26 34.68 -8.00
C PHE A 139 -2.97 34.12 -7.43
N ILE A 140 -1.83 34.75 -7.76
CA ILE A 140 -0.51 34.26 -7.37
C ILE A 140 -0.20 34.58 -5.91
N PHE A 141 -0.62 35.74 -5.38
CA PHE A 141 -0.33 36.11 -4.00
C PHE A 141 -0.91 35.11 -2.97
N PRO A 142 -2.18 34.65 -3.08
CA PRO A 142 -2.67 33.61 -2.19
C PRO A 142 -1.89 32.28 -2.34
N VAL A 143 -1.52 31.88 -3.57
CA VAL A 143 -0.69 30.68 -3.82
C VAL A 143 0.68 30.76 -3.14
N GLN A 144 1.29 31.95 -3.11
CA GLN A 144 2.56 32.21 -2.45
C GLN A 144 2.48 32.15 -0.92
N ASN A 145 1.28 32.32 -0.36
CA ASN A 145 1.02 32.21 1.07
C ASN A 145 0.36 30.86 1.37
N ASP A 146 -0.77 30.85 2.06
CA ASP A 146 -1.31 29.63 2.67
C ASP A 146 -2.18 28.78 1.73
N TYR A 147 -2.42 29.19 0.47
CA TYR A 147 -3.40 28.53 -0.40
C TYR A 147 -2.77 27.62 -1.44
N ASP A 148 -3.34 26.43 -1.62
CA ASP A 148 -2.86 25.41 -2.56
C ASP A 148 -3.53 25.53 -3.93
N ILE A 149 -4.78 26.01 -3.92
CA ILE A 149 -5.59 26.24 -5.11
C ILE A 149 -6.35 27.56 -4.97
N VAL A 150 -6.31 28.36 -6.03
CA VAL A 150 -7.04 29.63 -6.13
C VAL A 150 -7.89 29.59 -7.38
N LEU A 151 -9.17 29.88 -7.22
CA LEU A 151 -10.18 29.80 -8.27
C LEU A 151 -10.66 31.21 -8.61
N GLY A 152 -10.85 31.46 -9.90
CA GLY A 152 -11.56 32.64 -10.36
C GLY A 152 -13.05 32.47 -10.10
N ASP A 153 -13.68 33.43 -9.44
CA ASP A 153 -15.13 33.46 -9.32
C ASP A 153 -15.70 34.38 -10.41
N PHE A 154 -16.45 33.79 -11.34
CA PHE A 154 -17.14 34.48 -12.42
C PHE A 154 -18.62 34.60 -12.12
N LYS A 155 -19.19 35.75 -12.48
CA LYS A 155 -20.64 35.92 -12.48
C LYS A 155 -21.13 35.49 -13.86
N ALA A 156 -21.74 34.31 -13.90
CA ALA A 156 -22.32 33.79 -15.10
C ALA A 156 -23.84 33.83 -15.01
N ASP A 157 -24.38 33.45 -16.13
CA ASP A 157 -25.73 33.61 -16.54
C ASP A 157 -26.41 32.24 -16.17
N ILE A 158 -27.63 32.22 -15.58
CA ILE A 158 -28.28 30.97 -15.08
C ILE A 158 -28.25 29.81 -16.09
N ASP A 159 -28.40 30.11 -17.39
CA ASP A 159 -28.38 29.12 -18.46
C ASP A 159 -27.03 28.42 -18.65
N LYS A 160 -25.94 29.09 -18.26
CA LYS A 160 -24.57 28.58 -18.26
C LYS A 160 -24.20 27.90 -16.94
N GLU A 161 -24.97 28.12 -15.88
CA GLU A 161 -24.71 27.56 -14.55
C GLU A 161 -25.57 26.32 -14.22
N LEU A 162 -26.42 25.84 -15.14
CA LEU A 162 -27.36 24.74 -14.86
C LEU A 162 -26.67 23.48 -14.30
N LEU A 163 -25.58 23.02 -14.93
CA LEU A 163 -24.87 21.83 -14.46
C LEU A 163 -24.25 22.03 -13.07
N HIS A 164 -23.80 23.25 -12.81
CA HIS A 164 -23.31 23.66 -11.50
C HIS A 164 -24.43 23.64 -10.44
N LEU A 165 -25.53 24.35 -10.70
CA LEU A 165 -26.64 24.56 -9.78
C LEU A 165 -27.42 23.26 -9.48
N LEU A 166 -27.56 22.39 -10.48
CA LEU A 166 -28.44 21.23 -10.38
C LEU A 166 -27.70 19.92 -10.06
N LEU A 167 -26.37 19.90 -10.13
CA LEU A 167 -25.57 18.69 -9.87
C LEU A 167 -24.30 18.97 -9.05
N VAL A 168 -23.36 19.75 -9.57
CA VAL A 168 -21.99 19.83 -9.00
C VAL A 168 -21.98 20.46 -7.60
N ALA A 169 -22.54 21.66 -7.41
CA ALA A 169 -22.50 22.33 -6.11
C ALA A 169 -23.30 21.60 -5.03
N PRO A 170 -24.55 21.16 -5.26
CA PRO A 170 -25.29 20.37 -4.28
C PRO A 170 -24.55 19.11 -3.83
N VAL A 171 -23.86 18.42 -4.74
CA VAL A 171 -23.06 17.22 -4.41
C VAL A 171 -21.80 17.59 -3.64
N LEU A 172 -21.04 18.62 -4.04
CA LEU A 172 -19.89 19.11 -3.27
C LEU A 172 -20.29 19.51 -1.84
N GLU A 173 -21.44 20.15 -1.68
CA GLU A 173 -21.94 20.59 -0.39
C GLU A 173 -22.36 19.40 0.50
N ALA A 174 -23.14 18.46 -0.03
CA ALA A 174 -23.67 17.34 0.74
C ALA A 174 -22.63 16.23 1.00
N PHE A 175 -21.80 15.91 0.01
CA PHE A 175 -20.84 14.80 0.08
C PHE A 175 -19.44 15.24 0.52
N TYR A 176 -19.00 16.47 0.22
CA TYR A 176 -17.65 16.92 0.55
C TYR A 176 -17.61 18.08 1.55
N GLY A 177 -18.75 18.65 1.93
CA GLY A 177 -18.82 19.73 2.91
C GLY A 177 -18.27 21.05 2.39
N LEU A 178 -18.34 21.31 1.07
CA LEU A 178 -17.87 22.56 0.48
C LEU A 178 -19.04 23.38 -0.07
N TYR A 179 -19.22 24.59 0.46
CA TYR A 179 -20.12 25.58 -0.12
C TYR A 179 -19.33 26.49 -1.07
N LEU A 180 -19.68 26.46 -2.36
CA LEU A 180 -19.17 27.34 -3.40
C LEU A 180 -20.33 28.05 -4.08
N GLU A 181 -20.20 29.36 -4.30
CA GLU A 181 -21.20 30.15 -5.03
C GLU A 181 -21.11 29.88 -6.54
N ASN A 182 -19.90 29.77 -7.10
CA ASN A 182 -19.65 29.27 -8.44
C ASN A 182 -18.27 28.55 -8.52
N PRO A 183 -18.22 27.23 -8.75
CA PRO A 183 -17.00 26.44 -8.87
C PRO A 183 -16.35 26.50 -10.27
N TRP A 184 -17.05 27.00 -11.30
CA TRP A 184 -16.60 26.90 -12.69
C TRP A 184 -15.84 28.14 -13.13
N GLY A 185 -14.66 28.26 -12.55
CA GLY A 185 -13.90 29.49 -12.56
C GLY A 185 -13.04 29.74 -13.77
N GLY A 186 -12.89 28.80 -14.71
CA GLY A 186 -12.09 28.92 -15.95
C GLY A 186 -10.63 29.35 -15.78
N ILE A 187 -10.20 29.70 -14.58
CA ILE A 187 -8.92 30.27 -14.17
C ILE A 187 -8.57 29.62 -12.84
N TYR A 188 -7.41 28.98 -12.83
CA TYR A 188 -6.90 28.25 -11.69
C TYR A 188 -5.46 28.63 -11.46
N ALA A 189 -5.13 29.01 -10.23
CA ALA A 189 -3.74 29.02 -9.77
C ALA A 189 -3.52 27.87 -8.80
N LEU A 190 -2.52 27.05 -9.07
CA LEU A 190 -2.14 25.89 -8.27
C LEU A 190 -0.73 26.10 -7.73
N ALA A 191 -0.57 25.84 -6.43
CA ALA A 191 0.74 25.76 -5.81
C ALA A 191 1.50 24.55 -6.34
N HIS A 192 2.80 24.70 -6.54
CA HIS A 192 3.69 23.61 -6.98
C HIS A 192 3.52 22.32 -6.17
N ASP A 193 3.41 22.42 -4.84
CA ASP A 193 3.23 21.24 -3.96
C ASP A 193 1.94 20.45 -4.30
N PHE A 194 0.86 21.13 -4.66
CA PHE A 194 -0.39 20.49 -5.06
C PHE A 194 -0.29 19.93 -6.48
N ILE A 195 0.43 20.62 -7.38
CA ILE A 195 0.73 20.12 -8.74
C ILE A 195 1.48 18.80 -8.67
N GLU A 196 2.48 18.66 -7.80
CA GLU A 196 3.23 17.41 -7.65
C GLU A 196 2.36 16.23 -7.19
N GLU A 197 1.38 16.49 -6.31
CA GLU A 197 0.42 15.49 -5.84
C GLU A 197 -0.57 15.11 -6.94
N LEU A 198 -1.14 16.10 -7.61
CA LEU A 198 -2.04 15.88 -8.72
C LEU A 198 -1.33 15.15 -9.85
N ALA A 199 -0.16 15.60 -10.30
CA ALA A 199 0.59 14.95 -11.37
C ALA A 199 0.95 13.49 -11.05
N HIS A 200 1.23 13.18 -9.78
CA HIS A 200 1.48 11.80 -9.35
C HIS A 200 0.21 10.94 -9.40
N GLU A 201 -0.94 11.46 -8.96
CA GLU A 201 -2.22 10.74 -9.07
C GLU A 201 -2.72 10.70 -10.52
N ALA A 202 -2.33 11.66 -11.34
CA ALA A 202 -2.96 11.93 -12.62
C ALA A 202 -2.64 10.94 -13.73
N ARG A 203 -1.64 10.08 -13.52
CA ARG A 203 -1.43 8.87 -14.34
C ARG A 203 -2.56 7.85 -14.20
N PHE A 204 -3.39 8.01 -13.19
CA PHE A 204 -4.45 7.07 -12.82
C PHE A 204 -5.84 7.65 -12.98
N TRP A 205 -5.93 8.80 -13.64
CA TRP A 205 -7.16 9.55 -13.82
C TRP A 205 -8.14 8.84 -14.77
N GLY A 206 -7.67 7.88 -15.57
CA GLY A 206 -8.49 7.09 -16.49
C GLY A 206 -9.17 7.95 -17.56
N GLU A 207 -10.01 7.35 -18.40
CA GLU A 207 -10.74 8.09 -19.46
C GLU A 207 -11.90 8.92 -18.91
N VAL A 208 -12.33 8.65 -17.68
CA VAL A 208 -13.51 9.27 -17.06
C VAL A 208 -13.37 10.79 -16.97
N ILE A 209 -12.14 11.31 -16.86
CA ILE A 209 -11.88 12.73 -16.59
C ILE A 209 -11.13 13.45 -17.72
N SER A 210 -11.03 12.84 -18.91
CA SER A 210 -10.36 13.47 -20.07
C SER A 210 -11.10 14.74 -20.55
N GLY A 211 -12.41 14.81 -20.29
CA GLY A 211 -13.31 15.87 -20.73
C GLY A 211 -13.51 17.02 -19.73
N GLU A 212 -14.73 17.56 -19.68
CA GLU A 212 -15.08 18.77 -18.89
C GLU A 212 -15.22 18.55 -17.37
N GLY A 213 -15.18 17.29 -16.90
CA GLY A 213 -15.30 16.98 -15.46
C GLY A 213 -14.09 17.34 -14.60
N ILE A 214 -12.98 17.78 -15.20
CA ILE A 214 -11.70 18.05 -14.52
C ILE A 214 -11.84 19.06 -13.37
N ASP A 215 -12.74 20.05 -13.47
CA ASP A 215 -12.96 21.05 -12.43
C ASP A 215 -13.47 20.42 -11.12
N PHE A 216 -14.49 19.57 -11.22
CA PHE A 216 -15.01 18.82 -10.07
C PHE A 216 -13.92 17.91 -9.48
N TRP A 217 -13.13 17.29 -10.35
CA TRP A 217 -12.05 16.41 -9.94
C TRP A 217 -11.01 17.14 -9.10
N LEU A 218 -10.47 18.28 -9.58
CA LEU A 218 -9.49 19.10 -8.85
C LEU A 218 -10.02 19.54 -7.48
N LEU A 219 -11.28 19.99 -7.41
CA LEU A 219 -11.91 20.39 -6.15
C LEU A 219 -12.09 19.22 -5.18
N SER A 220 -12.55 18.07 -5.68
CA SER A 220 -12.69 16.87 -4.85
C SER A 220 -11.34 16.41 -4.27
N ARG A 221 -10.23 16.54 -5.03
CA ARG A 221 -8.87 16.26 -4.54
C ARG A 221 -8.41 17.25 -3.50
N ALA A 222 -8.59 18.54 -3.75
CA ALA A 222 -8.27 19.58 -2.79
C ALA A 222 -8.98 19.32 -1.44
N LEU A 223 -10.27 18.97 -1.47
CA LEU A 223 -11.04 18.66 -0.24
C LEU A 223 -10.58 17.36 0.43
N CYS A 224 -10.42 16.28 -0.33
CA CYS A 224 -10.02 14.99 0.21
C CYS A 224 -8.61 15.01 0.81
N TRP A 225 -7.73 15.85 0.29
CA TRP A 225 -6.36 16.04 0.79
C TRP A 225 -6.22 17.23 1.74
N ASN A 226 -7.35 17.82 2.18
CA ASN A 226 -7.41 18.95 3.12
C ASN A 226 -6.51 20.12 2.70
N LYS A 227 -6.59 20.49 1.43
CA LYS A 227 -5.90 21.64 0.82
C LYS A 227 -6.66 22.93 1.06
N ASN A 228 -5.92 24.03 1.13
CA ASN A 228 -6.49 25.36 1.33
C ASN A 228 -6.94 25.94 -0.03
N ILE A 229 -8.20 26.35 -0.09
CA ILE A 229 -8.84 26.88 -1.30
C ILE A 229 -9.10 28.38 -1.09
N CYS A 230 -8.82 29.21 -2.10
CA CYS A 230 -9.18 30.64 -2.11
C CYS A 230 -10.05 30.96 -3.34
N LEU A 231 -11.02 31.86 -3.17
CA LEU A 231 -11.79 32.46 -4.26
C LEU A 231 -11.34 33.89 -4.54
N VAL A 232 -11.30 34.26 -5.82
CA VAL A 232 -11.02 35.62 -6.31
C VAL A 232 -12.18 36.10 -7.19
N ASP A 233 -12.95 37.11 -6.74
CA ASP A 233 -14.06 37.70 -7.54
C ASP A 233 -13.50 38.54 -8.69
N LEU A 234 -13.80 38.12 -9.92
CA LEU A 234 -13.21 38.71 -11.13
C LEU A 234 -14.00 39.89 -11.70
N LYS A 235 -15.20 40.16 -11.19
CA LYS A 235 -16.07 41.28 -11.65
C LYS A 235 -16.25 41.35 -13.17
N ALA A 236 -16.16 40.22 -13.87
CA ALA A 236 -16.28 40.12 -15.31
C ALA A 236 -17.47 39.23 -15.69
N GLU A 237 -18.17 39.58 -16.77
CA GLU A 237 -19.36 38.90 -17.28
C GLU A 237 -18.98 38.00 -18.47
N ARG A 238 -19.34 36.72 -18.42
CA ARG A 238 -18.99 35.74 -19.47
C ARG A 238 -20.00 35.74 -20.62
N SER A 239 -19.59 36.15 -21.82
CA SER A 239 -20.40 35.99 -23.05
C SER A 239 -20.27 34.57 -23.59
N PHE A 240 -21.35 33.80 -23.61
CA PHE A 240 -21.40 32.44 -24.18
C PHE A 240 -22.77 32.20 -24.82
N SER A 241 -22.84 31.33 -25.83
CA SER A 241 -24.09 30.87 -26.44
C SER A 241 -24.59 29.59 -25.75
N PHE A 242 -25.81 29.60 -25.22
CA PHE A 242 -26.43 28.44 -24.59
C PHE A 242 -26.45 27.20 -25.50
N THR A 243 -25.85 26.10 -25.03
CA THR A 243 -26.01 24.77 -25.62
C THR A 243 -26.34 23.77 -24.51
N ALA A 244 -27.51 23.13 -24.60
CA ALA A 244 -27.87 22.00 -23.75
C ALA A 244 -27.12 20.74 -24.24
N ASP A 245 -25.80 20.73 -24.12
CA ASP A 245 -24.94 19.66 -24.62
C ASP A 245 -24.97 18.45 -23.67
N SER A 246 -25.64 17.37 -24.10
CA SER A 246 -25.73 16.12 -23.34
C SER A 246 -24.37 15.48 -23.10
N ARG A 247 -23.39 15.69 -24.00
CA ARG A 247 -22.04 15.17 -23.85
C ARG A 247 -21.32 15.77 -22.63
N MET A 248 -21.44 17.08 -22.44
CA MET A 248 -20.82 17.77 -21.28
C MET A 248 -21.40 17.28 -19.95
N VAL A 249 -22.71 16.99 -19.93
CA VAL A 249 -23.40 16.42 -18.75
C VAL A 249 -22.89 15.00 -18.47
N GLU A 250 -22.80 14.15 -19.50
CA GLU A 250 -22.28 12.79 -19.35
C GLU A 250 -20.83 12.74 -18.83
N GLU A 251 -19.94 13.58 -19.38
CA GLU A 251 -18.53 13.66 -18.94
C GLU A 251 -18.41 14.08 -17.46
N ASN A 252 -19.25 15.02 -17.02
CA ASN A 252 -19.30 15.45 -15.62
C ASN A 252 -19.91 14.39 -14.70
N LEU A 253 -20.98 13.71 -15.12
CA LEU A 253 -21.59 12.60 -14.36
C LEU A 253 -20.60 11.45 -14.19
N LYS A 254 -19.91 11.06 -15.27
CA LYS A 254 -18.83 10.05 -15.25
C LYS A 254 -17.79 10.40 -14.17
N THR A 255 -17.27 11.63 -14.22
CA THR A 255 -16.26 12.10 -13.27
C THR A 255 -16.77 12.12 -11.83
N LEU A 256 -17.99 12.60 -11.63
CA LEU A 256 -18.62 12.69 -10.31
C LEU A 256 -18.87 11.30 -9.71
N LEU A 257 -19.39 10.37 -10.48
CA LEU A 257 -19.65 8.99 -10.04
C LEU A 257 -18.33 8.27 -9.68
N ALA A 258 -17.29 8.43 -10.49
CA ALA A 258 -15.96 7.90 -10.19
C ALA A 258 -15.38 8.50 -8.90
N ALA A 259 -15.55 9.81 -8.69
CA ALA A 259 -15.11 10.47 -7.47
C ALA A 259 -15.88 9.99 -6.23
N ILE A 260 -17.21 9.84 -6.31
CA ILE A 260 -18.03 9.27 -5.22
C ILE A 260 -17.56 7.86 -4.87
N LYS A 261 -17.31 6.99 -5.86
CA LYS A 261 -16.81 5.64 -5.61
C LYS A 261 -15.45 5.64 -4.90
N ARG A 262 -14.52 6.47 -5.38
CA ARG A 262 -13.17 6.62 -4.84
C ARG A 262 -13.16 7.21 -3.42
N ASP A 263 -14.01 8.21 -3.15
CA ASP A 263 -13.88 9.07 -1.97
C ASP A 263 -14.75 8.66 -0.79
N SER A 264 -15.22 7.41 -0.80
CA SER A 264 -16.10 6.86 0.25
C SER A 264 -15.57 7.05 1.67
N ALA A 265 -14.27 6.95 1.90
CA ALA A 265 -13.67 7.19 3.21
C ALA A 265 -13.85 8.63 3.74
N VAL A 266 -14.04 9.62 2.84
CA VAL A 266 -14.25 11.03 3.21
C VAL A 266 -15.72 11.29 3.47
N TRP A 267 -16.59 10.94 2.52
CA TRP A 267 -18.00 11.31 2.60
C TRP A 267 -18.85 10.38 3.50
N LEU A 268 -18.37 9.18 3.84
CA LEU A 268 -19.00 8.29 4.83
C LEU A 268 -18.92 8.81 6.27
N LYS A 269 -18.13 9.85 6.55
CA LYS A 269 -18.04 10.46 7.89
C LYS A 269 -19.40 11.04 8.30
N ASP A 270 -19.85 10.71 9.52
CA ASP A 270 -21.20 11.06 10.02
C ASP A 270 -21.51 12.56 10.05
N ARG A 271 -20.50 13.42 10.18
CA ARG A 271 -20.66 14.87 10.14
C ARG A 271 -19.53 15.49 9.33
N LEU A 272 -19.91 16.08 8.19
CA LEU A 272 -19.05 17.00 7.46
C LEU A 272 -19.40 18.42 7.89
N VAL A 273 -18.39 19.20 8.27
CA VAL A 273 -18.56 20.63 8.48
C VAL A 273 -18.62 21.29 7.11
N THR A 274 -19.74 21.92 6.76
CA THR A 274 -19.83 22.72 5.54
C THR A 274 -18.97 23.97 5.68
N ARG A 275 -17.88 24.05 4.92
CA ARG A 275 -16.96 25.20 4.89
C ARG A 275 -17.33 26.14 3.75
N LYS A 276 -17.31 27.45 4.02
CA LYS A 276 -17.26 28.47 2.97
C LYS A 276 -15.79 28.77 2.67
N VAL A 277 -15.46 28.93 1.39
CA VAL A 277 -14.08 29.19 0.94
C VAL A 277 -13.66 30.60 1.33
N ASP A 278 -12.38 30.77 1.68
CA ASP A 278 -11.81 32.07 1.98
C ASP A 278 -11.83 32.97 0.74
N SER A 279 -12.15 34.25 0.94
CA SER A 279 -12.19 35.25 -0.13
C SER A 279 -10.98 36.16 -0.07
N GLY A 280 -10.31 36.39 -1.20
CA GLY A 280 -9.20 37.34 -1.28
C GLY A 280 -9.59 38.77 -0.86
N LYS A 281 -8.63 39.53 -0.31
CA LYS A 281 -8.77 40.90 0.25
C LYS A 281 -9.47 41.93 -0.66
N TYR A 282 -9.61 41.65 -1.96
CA TYR A 282 -10.23 42.53 -2.96
C TYR A 282 -11.67 42.14 -3.34
N SER A 283 -12.30 41.20 -2.62
CA SER A 283 -13.72 40.87 -2.75
C SER A 283 -14.60 42.03 -2.28
N LEU A 284 -14.75 43.04 -3.14
CA LEU A 284 -15.76 44.07 -3.01
C LEU A 284 -17.07 43.45 -3.47
N LYS A 285 -18.07 43.37 -2.58
CA LYS A 285 -19.46 42.93 -2.83
C LYS A 285 -20.02 43.53 -4.13
N GLY A 286 -19.78 42.86 -5.26
CA GLY A 286 -20.29 43.26 -6.56
C GLY A 286 -21.73 42.77 -6.70
N LYS A 287 -22.67 43.70 -6.92
CA LYS A 287 -24.09 43.43 -7.13
C LYS A 287 -24.27 42.47 -8.31
N ARG A 288 -25.13 41.45 -8.14
CA ARG A 288 -25.59 40.55 -9.22
C ARG A 288 -26.18 41.37 -10.38
N SER A 289 -25.63 41.20 -11.57
CA SER A 289 -26.25 41.55 -12.84
C SER A 289 -26.47 40.23 -13.58
N LEU A 290 -27.72 39.77 -13.62
CA LEU A 290 -28.15 38.58 -14.37
C LEU A 290 -28.84 39.08 -15.64
N PHE A 291 -28.64 38.50 -16.83
CA PHE A 291 -29.33 38.96 -18.06
C PHE A 291 -30.39 37.94 -18.54
N TYR A 292 -31.66 38.01 -18.10
CA TYR A 292 -32.47 36.76 -18.14
C TYR A 292 -33.93 36.65 -18.56
N THR A 293 -34.65 37.67 -19.02
CA THR A 293 -36.10 37.45 -19.25
C THR A 293 -36.43 36.71 -20.55
N ASP A 294 -35.60 36.81 -21.60
CA ASP A 294 -36.05 36.49 -22.96
C ASP A 294 -35.55 35.11 -23.50
N LEU A 295 -34.66 34.43 -22.77
CA LEU A 295 -34.05 33.14 -23.18
C LEU A 295 -34.67 31.90 -22.52
N LEU A 296 -35.40 32.05 -21.41
CA LEU A 296 -36.02 30.93 -20.69
C LEU A 296 -36.87 30.02 -21.60
N PRO A 297 -37.64 30.53 -22.59
CA PRO A 297 -38.39 29.66 -23.50
C PRO A 297 -37.49 28.77 -24.37
N ARG A 298 -36.39 29.33 -24.90
CA ARG A 298 -35.42 28.58 -25.73
C ARG A 298 -34.69 27.51 -24.92
N MET A 299 -34.35 27.83 -23.67
CA MET A 299 -33.72 26.85 -22.77
C MET A 299 -34.64 25.69 -22.46
N ARG A 300 -35.91 25.99 -22.21
CA ARG A 300 -36.94 24.98 -21.97
C ARG A 300 -37.07 24.07 -23.20
N GLU A 301 -37.17 24.64 -24.40
CA GLU A 301 -37.25 23.88 -25.64
C GLU A 301 -36.03 22.97 -25.83
N ALA A 302 -34.81 23.47 -25.59
CA ALA A 302 -33.60 22.67 -25.72
C ALA A 302 -33.53 21.51 -24.71
N LEU A 303 -33.90 21.76 -23.44
CA LEU A 303 -33.95 20.71 -22.42
C LEU A 303 -35.08 19.71 -22.69
N GLU A 304 -36.24 20.16 -23.17
CA GLU A 304 -37.34 19.27 -23.57
C GLU A 304 -36.92 18.37 -24.75
N ASN A 305 -36.24 18.93 -25.75
CA ASN A 305 -35.69 18.17 -26.89
C ASN A 305 -34.62 17.16 -26.45
N GLY A 306 -33.65 17.59 -25.63
CA GLY A 306 -32.63 16.70 -25.08
C GLY A 306 -33.21 15.58 -24.22
N TYR A 307 -34.27 15.87 -23.45
CA TYR A 307 -34.97 14.85 -22.68
C TYR A 307 -35.66 13.82 -23.58
N GLN A 308 -36.30 14.24 -24.69
CA GLN A 308 -36.90 13.30 -25.63
C GLN A 308 -35.84 12.45 -26.34
N GLU A 309 -34.70 13.02 -26.71
CA GLU A 309 -33.60 12.29 -27.33
C GLU A 309 -33.09 11.17 -26.41
N GLU A 310 -32.77 11.51 -25.16
CA GLU A 310 -32.31 10.52 -24.18
C GLU A 310 -33.40 9.50 -23.85
N LYS A 311 -34.66 9.93 -23.69
CA LYS A 311 -35.78 9.02 -23.45
C LYS A 311 -35.95 7.99 -24.57
N ASN A 312 -35.72 8.36 -25.83
CA ASN A 312 -35.74 7.42 -26.95
C ASN A 312 -34.61 6.39 -26.83
N ARG A 313 -33.40 6.79 -26.44
CA ARG A 313 -32.28 5.87 -26.15
C ARG A 313 -32.66 4.86 -25.06
N LEU A 314 -33.36 5.30 -24.01
CA LEU A 314 -33.81 4.44 -22.90
C LEU A 314 -34.79 3.32 -23.30
N THR A 315 -35.53 3.44 -24.40
CA THR A 315 -36.49 2.40 -24.83
C THR A 315 -35.82 1.11 -25.31
N THR A 316 -34.50 1.15 -25.52
CA THR A 316 -33.69 0.02 -26.00
C THR A 316 -32.91 -0.72 -24.89
N LEU A 317 -33.02 -0.24 -23.66
CA LEU A 317 -32.21 -0.63 -22.50
C LEU A 317 -32.88 -1.75 -21.66
N LYS A 318 -32.09 -2.53 -20.90
CA LYS A 318 -32.57 -3.73 -20.20
C LYS A 318 -33.36 -3.36 -18.93
N PRO A 319 -34.41 -4.11 -18.54
CA PRO A 319 -35.36 -3.67 -17.51
C PRO A 319 -34.92 -3.86 -16.04
N VAL A 320 -33.64 -3.72 -15.68
CA VAL A 320 -33.14 -4.02 -14.31
C VAL A 320 -32.89 -2.76 -13.47
N TYR A 321 -33.93 -1.92 -13.31
CA TYR A 321 -33.84 -0.70 -12.48
C TYR A 321 -34.89 -0.67 -11.35
N PRO A 322 -34.64 0.10 -10.26
CA PRO A 322 -35.60 0.31 -9.19
C PRO A 322 -36.97 0.77 -9.71
N THR A 323 -38.05 0.34 -9.05
CA THR A 323 -39.44 0.58 -9.47
C THR A 323 -39.74 2.08 -9.62
N GLU A 324 -39.19 2.91 -8.75
CA GLU A 324 -39.35 4.36 -8.77
C GLU A 324 -38.67 5.01 -9.98
N VAL A 325 -37.48 4.57 -10.38
CA VAL A 325 -36.81 5.03 -11.62
C VAL A 325 -37.65 4.65 -12.84
N LYS A 326 -38.20 3.43 -12.86
CA LYS A 326 -39.12 2.97 -13.91
C LYS A 326 -40.42 3.79 -13.94
N ARG A 327 -40.99 4.13 -12.79
CA ARG A 327 -42.21 4.96 -12.69
C ARG A 327 -41.96 6.36 -13.22
N LEU A 328 -40.85 6.99 -12.84
CA LEU A 328 -40.47 8.32 -13.30
C LEU A 328 -40.28 8.39 -14.81
N LEU A 329 -39.62 7.38 -15.40
CA LEU A 329 -39.41 7.29 -16.86
C LEU A 329 -40.71 6.98 -17.64
N ARG A 330 -41.67 6.26 -17.05
CA ARG A 330 -42.90 5.79 -17.71
C ARG A 330 -44.10 6.72 -17.57
N HIS A 331 -44.26 7.40 -16.45
CA HIS A 331 -45.48 8.18 -16.15
C HIS A 331 -45.34 9.69 -16.39
N GLY A 332 -44.14 10.18 -16.73
CA GLY A 332 -43.94 11.60 -17.05
C GLY A 332 -44.24 12.55 -15.88
N GLU A 333 -44.11 12.06 -14.64
CA GLU A 333 -44.24 12.89 -13.43
C GLU A 333 -43.16 13.98 -13.40
N GLU A 334 -43.46 15.14 -12.78
CA GLU A 334 -42.48 16.22 -12.66
C GLU A 334 -41.34 15.85 -11.70
N MET A 335 -40.11 15.98 -12.18
CA MET A 335 -38.88 15.75 -11.43
C MET A 335 -38.60 16.95 -10.51
N ASP A 336 -38.93 16.85 -9.22
CA ASP A 336 -38.65 17.88 -8.19
C ASP A 336 -37.32 17.60 -7.44
N GLU A 337 -36.95 18.48 -6.50
CA GLU A 337 -35.69 18.37 -5.75
C GLU A 337 -35.57 17.07 -4.95
N ALA A 338 -36.67 16.60 -4.36
CA ALA A 338 -36.68 15.40 -3.55
C ALA A 338 -36.54 14.14 -4.41
N ARG A 339 -37.26 14.07 -5.54
CA ARG A 339 -37.15 12.98 -6.52
C ARG A 339 -35.76 12.95 -7.15
N TRP A 340 -35.22 14.11 -7.54
CA TRP A 340 -33.88 14.18 -8.13
C TRP A 340 -32.81 13.72 -7.15
N ALA A 341 -32.84 14.19 -5.90
CA ALA A 341 -31.90 13.76 -4.87
C ALA A 341 -31.95 12.23 -4.62
N TYR A 342 -33.16 11.66 -4.60
CA TYR A 342 -33.36 10.22 -4.46
C TYR A 342 -32.81 9.43 -5.67
N VAL A 343 -33.20 9.79 -6.89
CA VAL A 343 -32.75 9.10 -8.11
C VAL A 343 -31.23 9.20 -8.27
N LEU A 344 -30.66 10.37 -8.03
CA LEU A 344 -29.21 10.58 -8.11
C LEU A 344 -28.47 9.64 -7.16
N THR A 345 -28.91 9.56 -5.89
CA THR A 345 -28.26 8.71 -4.87
C THR A 345 -28.46 7.21 -5.12
N GLU A 346 -29.64 6.77 -5.59
CA GLU A 346 -29.86 5.36 -5.94
C GLU A 346 -29.04 4.93 -7.16
N LEU A 347 -28.97 5.76 -8.20
CA LEU A 347 -28.16 5.46 -9.39
C LEU A 347 -26.65 5.55 -9.11
N MET A 348 -26.22 6.41 -8.17
CA MET A 348 -24.86 6.39 -7.63
C MET A 348 -24.50 5.06 -6.98
N LEU A 349 -25.42 4.45 -6.20
CA LEU A 349 -25.22 3.13 -5.61
C LEU A 349 -25.09 2.07 -6.70
N LEU A 350 -26.04 2.03 -7.65
CA LEU A 350 -26.00 1.06 -8.74
C LEU A 350 -24.72 1.17 -9.55
N TYR A 351 -24.31 2.38 -9.91
CA TYR A 351 -23.05 2.60 -10.63
C TYR A 351 -21.84 2.07 -9.85
N SER A 352 -21.83 2.29 -8.54
CA SER A 352 -20.68 1.94 -7.70
C SER A 352 -20.50 0.44 -7.52
N PHE A 353 -21.59 -0.33 -7.57
CA PHE A 353 -21.64 -1.78 -7.37
C PHE A 353 -22.04 -2.58 -8.63
N ALA A 354 -22.11 -1.94 -9.80
CA ALA A 354 -22.43 -2.59 -11.07
C ALA A 354 -21.34 -3.60 -11.51
N GLU A 355 -21.76 -4.68 -12.17
CA GLU A 355 -20.87 -5.59 -12.89
C GLU A 355 -20.49 -4.98 -14.26
N ASN A 356 -19.39 -5.48 -14.86
CA ASN A 356 -18.83 -4.91 -16.09
C ASN A 356 -19.87 -4.88 -17.23
N GLY A 357 -20.23 -3.66 -17.70
CA GLY A 357 -21.13 -3.43 -18.84
C GLY A 357 -22.37 -2.60 -18.53
N ASP A 358 -22.78 -2.47 -17.26
CA ASP A 358 -24.01 -1.76 -16.87
C ASP A 358 -23.81 -0.25 -16.61
N THR A 359 -22.57 0.24 -16.59
CA THR A 359 -22.23 1.61 -16.17
C THR A 359 -22.64 2.68 -17.16
N ASP A 360 -22.50 2.43 -18.46
CA ASP A 360 -22.89 3.39 -19.51
C ASP A 360 -24.41 3.58 -19.55
N GLU A 361 -25.16 2.49 -19.32
CA GLU A 361 -26.61 2.48 -19.22
C GLU A 361 -27.09 3.39 -18.07
N ILE A 362 -26.44 3.29 -16.92
CA ILE A 362 -26.74 4.11 -15.73
C ILE A 362 -26.44 5.59 -16.00
N ILE A 363 -25.36 5.89 -16.72
CA ILE A 363 -25.00 7.28 -17.08
C ILE A 363 -26.06 7.88 -17.99
N SER A 364 -26.51 7.18 -19.04
CA SER A 364 -27.58 7.67 -19.92
C SER A 364 -28.89 7.92 -19.16
N ILE A 365 -29.26 7.05 -18.22
CA ILE A 365 -30.44 7.26 -17.35
C ILE A 365 -30.27 8.49 -16.47
N LEU A 366 -29.10 8.68 -15.87
CA LEU A 366 -28.79 9.87 -15.07
C LEU A 366 -28.88 11.15 -15.91
N THR A 367 -28.35 11.14 -17.13
CA THR A 367 -28.43 12.27 -18.07
C THR A 367 -29.90 12.61 -18.41
N ALA A 368 -30.74 11.60 -18.68
CA ALA A 368 -32.16 11.81 -18.91
C ALA A 368 -32.87 12.43 -17.69
N CYS A 369 -32.58 11.92 -16.50
CA CYS A 369 -33.18 12.41 -15.25
C CYS A 369 -32.71 13.83 -14.90
N TYR A 370 -31.43 14.14 -15.13
CA TYR A 370 -30.88 15.49 -14.99
C TYR A 370 -31.60 16.46 -15.92
N THR A 371 -31.77 16.11 -17.19
CA THR A 371 -32.46 16.96 -18.16
C THR A 371 -33.92 17.19 -17.77
N ALA A 372 -34.62 16.15 -17.30
CA ALA A 372 -35.99 16.27 -16.77
C ALA A 372 -36.08 17.22 -15.56
N TYR A 373 -35.13 17.14 -14.63
CA TYR A 373 -35.04 18.08 -13.50
C TYR A 373 -34.75 19.50 -13.97
N GLY A 374 -33.86 19.67 -14.95
CA GLY A 374 -33.59 20.95 -15.61
C GLY A 374 -34.83 21.61 -16.19
N VAL A 375 -35.69 20.84 -16.88
CA VAL A 375 -36.98 21.36 -17.40
C VAL A 375 -37.85 21.90 -16.25
N ASN A 376 -37.95 21.17 -15.13
CA ASN A 376 -38.74 21.62 -13.97
C ASN A 376 -38.15 22.87 -13.31
N PHE A 377 -36.82 22.91 -13.15
CA PHE A 377 -36.11 24.08 -12.64
C PHE A 377 -36.43 25.34 -13.47
N ILE A 378 -36.38 25.23 -14.80
CA ILE A 378 -36.72 26.34 -15.70
C ILE A 378 -38.19 26.74 -15.60
N LYS A 379 -39.12 25.79 -15.48
CA LYS A 379 -40.54 26.09 -15.24
C LYS A 379 -40.75 26.91 -13.96
N LYS A 380 -40.10 26.52 -12.85
CA LYS A 380 -40.17 27.25 -11.57
C LYS A 380 -39.62 28.67 -11.69
N LEU A 381 -38.49 28.84 -12.38
CA LEU A 381 -37.93 30.16 -12.65
C LEU A 381 -38.81 31.01 -13.57
N GLN A 382 -39.41 30.42 -14.61
CA GLN A 382 -40.37 31.11 -15.49
C GLN A 382 -41.59 31.59 -14.70
N PHE A 383 -42.18 30.73 -13.87
CA PHE A 383 -43.31 31.07 -13.02
C PHE A 383 -42.97 32.24 -12.08
N PHE A 384 -41.84 32.17 -11.39
CA PHE A 384 -41.38 33.25 -10.53
C PHE A 384 -41.06 34.53 -11.32
N ALA A 385 -40.49 34.39 -12.52
CA ALA A 385 -40.22 35.54 -13.39
C ALA A 385 -41.52 36.28 -13.76
N GLU A 386 -42.64 35.58 -13.98
CA GLU A 386 -43.94 36.19 -14.27
C GLU A 386 -44.51 36.99 -13.08
N GLU A 387 -44.28 36.53 -11.85
CA GLU A 387 -44.67 37.27 -10.64
C GLU A 387 -43.91 38.60 -10.50
N LEU A 388 -42.70 38.66 -11.05
CA LEU A 388 -41.82 39.83 -11.02
C LEU A 388 -41.97 40.77 -12.22
N LYS A 389 -42.95 40.54 -13.12
CA LYS A 389 -43.09 41.27 -14.39
C LYS A 389 -43.23 42.81 -14.25
N ASN A 390 -43.69 43.27 -13.08
CA ASN A 390 -43.90 44.69 -12.78
C ASN A 390 -42.67 45.38 -12.16
N LEU A 391 -41.61 44.63 -11.84
CA LEU A 391 -40.36 45.19 -11.32
C LEU A 391 -39.47 45.71 -12.45
N GLU A 392 -38.59 46.65 -12.10
CA GLU A 392 -37.53 47.06 -13.02
C GLU A 392 -36.64 45.88 -13.38
N LYS A 393 -36.07 45.93 -14.60
CA LYS A 393 -35.28 44.84 -15.17
C LYS A 393 -34.19 44.37 -14.21
N ASP A 394 -33.43 45.28 -13.61
CA ASP A 394 -32.33 44.96 -12.69
C ASP A 394 -32.74 44.41 -11.33
N GLU A 395 -33.95 44.73 -10.86
CA GLU A 395 -34.50 44.14 -9.64
C GLU A 395 -35.03 42.72 -9.91
N ARG A 396 -35.81 42.54 -10.98
CA ARG A 396 -36.29 41.22 -11.44
C ARG A 396 -35.14 40.23 -11.59
N ARG A 397 -34.01 40.69 -12.13
CA ARG A 397 -32.77 39.92 -12.31
C ARG A 397 -32.18 39.41 -10.99
N LYS A 398 -32.04 40.27 -9.98
CA LYS A 398 -31.50 39.89 -8.67
C LYS A 398 -32.37 38.84 -7.99
N PHE A 399 -33.69 39.03 -8.01
CA PHE A 399 -34.63 38.09 -7.40
C PHE A 399 -34.58 36.71 -8.08
N LEU A 400 -34.49 36.67 -9.42
CA LEU A 400 -34.34 35.39 -10.15
C LEU A 400 -33.07 34.63 -9.75
N GLY A 401 -31.94 35.32 -9.58
CA GLY A 401 -30.71 34.71 -9.09
C GLY A 401 -30.85 34.15 -7.67
N HIS A 402 -31.47 34.91 -6.77
CA HIS A 402 -31.77 34.43 -5.43
C HIS A 402 -32.69 33.21 -5.44
N LYS A 403 -33.67 33.18 -6.36
CA LYS A 403 -34.55 32.02 -6.51
C LYS A 403 -33.80 30.78 -6.99
N ALA A 404 -32.87 30.94 -7.93
CA ALA A 404 -32.02 29.85 -8.39
C ALA A 404 -31.17 29.28 -7.25
N ASP A 405 -30.54 30.13 -6.44
CA ASP A 405 -29.76 29.69 -5.26
C ASP A 405 -30.64 29.01 -4.21
N GLU A 406 -31.86 29.52 -3.99
CA GLU A 406 -32.83 28.95 -3.07
C GLU A 406 -33.15 27.52 -3.50
N ILE A 407 -33.45 27.30 -4.78
CA ILE A 407 -33.73 25.97 -5.34
C ILE A 407 -32.51 25.05 -5.20
N ARG A 408 -31.30 25.53 -5.55
CA ARG A 408 -30.03 24.79 -5.34
C ARG A 408 -29.83 24.42 -3.86
N GLY A 409 -30.10 25.36 -2.95
CA GLY A 409 -30.01 25.15 -1.51
C GLY A 409 -30.98 24.09 -1.00
N VAL A 410 -32.23 24.10 -1.48
CA VAL A 410 -33.22 23.06 -1.18
C VAL A 410 -32.72 21.69 -1.64
N LEU A 411 -32.17 21.59 -2.87
CA LEU A 411 -31.60 20.34 -3.36
C LEU A 411 -30.42 19.85 -2.50
N ALA A 412 -29.52 20.75 -2.09
CA ALA A 412 -28.41 20.41 -1.20
C ALA A 412 -28.91 19.87 0.16
N GLU A 413 -29.94 20.48 0.74
CA GLU A 413 -30.57 19.98 1.97
C GLU A 413 -31.24 18.62 1.77
N ARG A 414 -31.94 18.39 0.65
CA ARG A 414 -32.52 17.07 0.33
C ARG A 414 -31.44 15.99 0.21
N LEU A 415 -30.31 16.29 -0.41
CA LEU A 415 -29.18 15.37 -0.48
C LEU A 415 -28.61 15.08 0.93
N LYS A 416 -28.48 16.09 1.79
CA LYS A 416 -28.04 15.91 3.19
C LYS A 416 -29.03 15.05 4.00
N GLU A 417 -30.34 15.21 3.79
CA GLU A 417 -31.39 14.41 4.42
C GLU A 417 -31.34 12.94 3.99
N ILE A 418 -31.08 12.66 2.70
CA ILE A 418 -31.03 11.30 2.14
C ILE A 418 -29.69 10.60 2.46
N LYS A 419 -28.60 11.37 2.60
CA LYS A 419 -27.24 10.84 2.79
C LYS A 419 -27.10 9.78 3.89
N PRO A 420 -27.71 9.89 5.09
CA PRO A 420 -27.65 8.82 6.09
C PRO A 420 -28.25 7.49 5.61
N HIS A 421 -29.28 7.52 4.76
CA HIS A 421 -29.81 6.31 4.13
C HIS A 421 -28.85 5.78 3.06
N PHE A 422 -28.32 6.65 2.20
CA PHE A 422 -27.29 6.30 1.22
C PHE A 422 -26.06 5.64 1.88
N ASN A 423 -25.55 6.20 2.99
CA ASN A 423 -24.42 5.64 3.73
C ASN A 423 -24.71 4.23 4.26
N ARG A 424 -25.90 3.99 4.82
CA ARG A 424 -26.30 2.66 5.30
C ARG A 424 -26.40 1.66 4.15
N ARG A 425 -27.09 2.02 3.07
CA ARG A 425 -27.20 1.21 1.85
C ARG A 425 -25.84 0.92 1.23
N TRP A 426 -24.95 1.90 1.18
CA TRP A 426 -23.58 1.73 0.71
C TRP A 426 -22.83 0.68 1.53
N LEU A 427 -22.91 0.77 2.86
CA LEU A 427 -22.26 -0.20 3.75
C LEU A 427 -22.87 -1.61 3.61
N GLU A 428 -24.19 -1.72 3.48
CA GLU A 428 -24.89 -2.98 3.22
C GLU A 428 -24.46 -3.61 1.88
N LEU A 429 -24.48 -2.85 0.79
CA LEU A 429 -24.06 -3.33 -0.53
C LEU A 429 -22.57 -3.67 -0.55
N LYS A 430 -21.73 -2.86 0.10
CA LYS A 430 -20.31 -3.15 0.27
C LYS A 430 -20.07 -4.46 0.99
N GLU A 431 -20.85 -4.76 2.03
CA GLU A 431 -20.76 -6.03 2.76
C GLU A 431 -21.31 -7.21 1.93
N GLN A 432 -22.37 -6.99 1.14
CA GLN A 432 -22.94 -8.02 0.26
C GLN A 432 -21.98 -8.42 -0.88
N HIS A 433 -21.27 -7.46 -1.46
CA HIS A 433 -20.31 -7.67 -2.54
C HIS A 433 -18.90 -7.97 -2.02
N LYS A 434 -18.70 -7.96 -0.69
CA LYS A 434 -17.43 -8.35 -0.10
C LYS A 434 -17.22 -9.85 -0.32
N PRO A 435 -16.06 -10.27 -0.86
CA PRO A 435 -15.76 -11.70 -0.92
C PRO A 435 -15.74 -12.28 0.50
N PRO A 436 -16.20 -13.54 0.71
CA PRO A 436 -16.26 -14.16 2.04
C PRO A 436 -14.89 -14.15 2.73
N ILE A 437 -13.82 -14.33 1.96
CA ILE A 437 -12.44 -14.15 2.41
C ILE A 437 -11.59 -13.62 1.26
N ILE A 438 -10.68 -12.69 1.55
CA ILE A 438 -9.75 -12.13 0.55
C ILE A 438 -8.50 -13.02 0.56
N PRO A 439 -8.15 -13.70 -0.55
CA PRO A 439 -6.95 -14.51 -0.60
C PRO A 439 -5.70 -13.63 -0.42
N LEU A 440 -4.86 -14.00 0.54
CA LEU A 440 -3.61 -13.29 0.83
C LEU A 440 -2.39 -14.13 0.45
N GLY A 441 -1.41 -13.47 -0.16
CA GLY A 441 -0.05 -13.97 -0.23
C GLY A 441 0.63 -13.81 1.13
N TYR A 442 1.56 -14.71 1.42
CA TYR A 442 2.32 -14.73 2.67
C TYR A 442 3.76 -15.09 2.36
N MET A 443 4.70 -14.28 2.83
CA MET A 443 6.12 -14.62 2.78
C MET A 443 6.85 -14.10 4.00
N GLU A 444 7.61 -14.97 4.65
CA GLU A 444 8.64 -14.58 5.60
C GLU A 444 10.01 -14.65 4.90
N TYR A 445 10.81 -13.59 5.08
CA TYR A 445 12.23 -13.61 4.74
C TYR A 445 13.08 -13.63 6.02
N VAL A 446 12.68 -12.81 7.00
CA VAL A 446 13.18 -12.88 8.37
C VAL A 446 12.09 -13.53 9.23
N PRO A 447 12.41 -14.54 10.07
CA PRO A 447 11.43 -15.20 10.92
C PRO A 447 10.57 -14.21 11.73
N ASN A 448 9.26 -14.49 11.81
CA ASN A 448 8.26 -13.68 12.53
C ASN A 448 8.05 -12.26 12.01
N LYS A 449 8.49 -11.96 10.77
CA LYS A 449 8.23 -10.68 10.10
C LYS A 449 7.61 -10.91 8.71
N PRO A 450 6.37 -11.43 8.65
CA PRO A 450 5.74 -11.76 7.38
C PRO A 450 5.31 -10.53 6.59
N ILE A 451 5.49 -10.58 5.29
CA ILE A 451 4.80 -9.70 4.34
C ILE A 451 3.49 -10.37 3.96
N VAL A 452 2.39 -9.69 4.27
CA VAL A 452 1.04 -10.15 3.95
C VAL A 452 0.30 -9.10 3.14
N VAL A 453 -0.04 -9.50 1.92
CA VAL A 453 -0.67 -8.66 0.88
C VAL A 453 -1.69 -9.50 0.10
N PRO A 454 -2.69 -8.90 -0.56
CA PRO A 454 -3.58 -9.64 -1.46
C PRO A 454 -2.80 -10.47 -2.48
N LYS A 455 -3.28 -11.69 -2.79
CA LYS A 455 -2.70 -12.52 -3.86
C LYS A 455 -2.75 -11.83 -5.22
N THR A 456 -3.78 -11.02 -5.39
CA THR A 456 -4.03 -10.25 -6.59
C THR A 456 -4.12 -8.79 -6.21
N ILE A 457 -3.21 -7.99 -6.75
CA ILE A 457 -3.18 -6.54 -6.55
C ILE A 457 -3.54 -5.89 -7.87
N THR A 458 -4.56 -5.04 -7.83
CA THR A 458 -4.94 -4.22 -8.97
C THR A 458 -4.30 -2.85 -8.80
N GLY A 459 -3.46 -2.45 -9.75
CA GLY A 459 -2.92 -1.10 -9.85
C GLY A 459 -4.01 -0.07 -10.06
N LYS A 460 -3.67 1.20 -9.88
CA LYS A 460 -4.62 2.30 -10.10
C LYS A 460 -5.01 2.47 -11.58
N ASP A 461 -4.24 1.86 -12.47
CA ASP A 461 -4.45 1.71 -13.92
C ASP A 461 -5.15 0.40 -14.29
N GLU A 462 -5.74 -0.30 -13.31
CA GLU A 462 -6.39 -1.61 -13.44
C GLU A 462 -5.46 -2.77 -13.79
N ARG A 463 -4.14 -2.55 -13.87
CA ARG A 463 -3.17 -3.63 -14.12
C ARG A 463 -3.16 -4.61 -12.95
N ILE A 464 -3.33 -5.89 -13.24
CA ILE A 464 -3.42 -6.94 -12.22
C ILE A 464 -2.06 -7.63 -12.06
N VAL A 465 -1.55 -7.66 -10.83
CA VAL A 465 -0.30 -8.32 -10.46
C VAL A 465 -0.58 -9.45 -9.48
N ASN A 466 0.01 -10.62 -9.73
CA ASN A 466 -0.01 -11.74 -8.81
C ASN A 466 1.19 -11.66 -7.85
N THR A 467 0.94 -11.52 -6.55
CA THR A 467 2.01 -11.33 -5.56
C THR A 467 2.79 -12.60 -5.25
N ASP A 468 2.20 -13.79 -5.41
CA ASP A 468 2.93 -15.05 -5.24
C ASP A 468 4.03 -15.21 -6.31
N ALA A 469 3.85 -14.65 -7.51
CA ALA A 469 4.89 -14.60 -8.53
C ALA A 469 6.08 -13.74 -8.09
N ILE A 470 5.81 -12.58 -7.49
CA ILE A 470 6.84 -11.69 -6.93
C ILE A 470 7.59 -12.39 -5.80
N PHE A 471 6.88 -13.03 -4.87
CA PHE A 471 7.50 -13.78 -3.77
C PHE A 471 8.39 -14.92 -4.28
N ARG A 472 7.92 -15.70 -5.26
CA ARG A 472 8.75 -16.74 -5.90
C ARG A 472 10.00 -16.17 -6.56
N HIS A 473 9.87 -15.04 -7.26
CA HIS A 473 11.00 -14.37 -7.89
C HIS A 473 12.03 -13.91 -6.86
N LEU A 474 11.62 -13.13 -5.86
CA LEU A 474 12.49 -12.62 -4.81
C LEU A 474 13.17 -13.75 -4.04
N ARG A 475 12.43 -14.79 -3.67
CA ARG A 475 13.02 -15.95 -2.97
C ARG A 475 14.18 -16.55 -3.77
N LYS A 476 13.97 -16.81 -5.06
CA LYS A 476 15.00 -17.35 -5.95
C LYS A 476 16.21 -16.42 -6.02
N VAL A 477 15.99 -15.12 -6.16
CA VAL A 477 17.08 -14.11 -6.20
C VAL A 477 17.91 -14.13 -4.92
N TYR A 478 17.27 -14.16 -3.75
CA TYR A 478 17.98 -14.17 -2.47
C TYR A 478 18.70 -15.51 -2.20
N GLU A 479 18.09 -16.63 -2.58
CA GLU A 479 18.70 -17.96 -2.49
C GLU A 479 19.96 -18.03 -3.37
N GLU A 480 19.90 -17.54 -4.61
CA GLU A 480 21.06 -17.45 -5.51
C GLU A 480 22.14 -16.49 -5.00
N ARG A 481 21.76 -15.35 -4.41
CA ARG A 481 22.71 -14.42 -3.77
C ARG A 481 23.40 -15.07 -2.58
N PHE A 482 22.66 -15.78 -1.72
CA PHE A 482 23.21 -16.50 -0.58
C PHE A 482 24.17 -17.62 -1.03
N ASN A 483 23.77 -18.42 -2.00
CA ASN A 483 24.61 -19.49 -2.52
C ASN A 483 25.92 -18.95 -3.14
N ARG A 484 25.87 -17.84 -3.90
CA ARG A 484 27.08 -17.17 -4.42
C ARG A 484 27.94 -16.56 -3.32
N PHE A 485 27.33 -15.97 -2.30
CA PHE A 485 28.05 -15.46 -1.13
C PHE A 485 28.85 -16.59 -0.44
N LEU A 486 28.31 -17.80 -0.37
CA LEU A 486 29.02 -18.97 0.15
C LEU A 486 30.09 -19.48 -0.83
N SER A 487 29.73 -19.76 -2.08
CA SER A 487 30.63 -20.40 -3.05
C SER A 487 31.74 -19.47 -3.52
N ASP A 488 31.37 -18.34 -4.10
CA ASP A 488 32.28 -17.43 -4.78
C ASP A 488 32.93 -16.50 -3.76
N GLY A 489 32.14 -16.07 -2.77
CA GLY A 489 32.55 -15.20 -1.68
C GLY A 489 33.45 -15.90 -0.66
N LEU A 490 32.89 -16.82 0.12
CA LEU A 490 33.59 -17.51 1.21
C LEU A 490 34.43 -18.72 0.77
N GLY A 491 34.24 -19.23 -0.46
CA GLY A 491 34.98 -20.38 -0.97
C GLY A 491 34.50 -21.72 -0.39
N ILE A 492 33.25 -21.80 0.09
CA ILE A 492 32.68 -23.02 0.67
C ILE A 492 31.48 -23.51 -0.12
N LYS A 493 31.26 -24.84 -0.12
CA LYS A 493 30.09 -25.41 -0.79
C LYS A 493 28.81 -25.13 0.01
N GLY A 494 27.70 -24.95 -0.70
CA GLY A 494 26.40 -24.61 -0.10
C GLY A 494 25.67 -25.77 0.61
N ASP A 495 26.17 -27.00 0.48
CA ASP A 495 25.64 -28.25 1.05
C ASP A 495 26.34 -28.65 2.37
N LEU A 496 27.25 -27.82 2.88
CA LEU A 496 27.90 -28.05 4.16
C LEU A 496 26.90 -27.95 5.32
N SER A 497 27.21 -28.63 6.43
CA SER A 497 26.38 -28.56 7.64
C SER A 497 26.19 -27.12 8.13
N PRO A 498 25.04 -26.77 8.72
CA PRO A 498 24.77 -25.42 9.24
C PRO A 498 25.89 -24.87 10.13
N SER A 499 26.47 -25.71 11.00
CA SER A 499 27.57 -25.32 11.89
C SER A 499 28.82 -24.80 11.17
N LEU A 500 29.17 -25.40 10.03
CA LEU A 500 30.33 -24.99 9.22
C LEU A 500 30.06 -23.68 8.48
N ILE A 501 28.84 -23.50 7.96
CA ILE A 501 28.41 -22.26 7.32
C ILE A 501 28.46 -21.10 8.33
N ILE A 502 27.92 -21.31 9.53
CA ILE A 502 27.95 -20.32 10.62
C ILE A 502 29.39 -19.94 10.98
N SER A 503 30.27 -20.93 11.15
CA SER A 503 31.67 -20.69 11.47
C SER A 503 32.41 -19.92 10.37
N ALA A 504 32.08 -20.17 9.10
CA ALA A 504 32.67 -19.45 7.98
C ALA A 504 32.25 -17.97 7.96
N VAL A 505 30.98 -17.67 8.24
CA VAL A 505 30.49 -16.29 8.36
C VAL A 505 31.11 -15.59 9.57
N GLU A 506 31.25 -16.26 10.72
CA GLU A 506 31.93 -15.66 11.90
C GLU A 506 33.41 -15.37 11.62
N SER A 507 34.10 -16.28 10.92
CA SER A 507 35.48 -16.08 10.48
C SER A 507 35.60 -14.90 9.52
N PHE A 508 34.65 -14.74 8.59
CA PHE A 508 34.57 -13.59 7.69
C PHE A 508 34.43 -12.26 8.46
N MET A 509 33.56 -12.19 9.47
CA MET A 509 33.42 -10.98 10.31
C MET A 509 34.72 -10.65 11.05
N SER A 510 35.43 -11.67 11.54
CA SER A 510 36.72 -11.50 12.20
C SER A 510 37.80 -10.99 11.25
N ARG A 511 37.82 -11.47 10.00
CA ARG A 511 38.74 -10.99 8.96
C ARG A 511 38.45 -9.54 8.57
N LEU A 512 37.17 -9.16 8.49
CA LEU A 512 36.78 -7.76 8.26
C LEU A 512 37.23 -6.82 9.39
N GLU A 513 37.06 -7.23 10.66
CA GLU A 513 37.53 -6.46 11.81
C GLU A 513 39.04 -6.23 11.75
N LYS A 514 39.82 -7.27 11.41
CA LYS A 514 41.27 -7.17 11.23
C LYS A 514 41.66 -6.28 10.03
N ALA A 515 40.96 -6.41 8.90
CA ALA A 515 41.22 -5.55 7.74
C ALA A 515 40.98 -4.06 8.07
N LEU A 516 39.96 -3.75 8.88
CA LEU A 516 39.72 -2.38 9.36
C LEU A 516 40.79 -1.88 10.33
N GLU A 517 41.38 -2.77 11.15
CA GLU A 517 42.51 -2.42 12.01
C GLU A 517 43.75 -2.01 11.20
N GLU A 518 44.00 -2.71 10.09
CA GLU A 518 45.13 -2.40 9.19
C GLU A 518 44.89 -1.11 8.36
N LEU A 519 43.66 -0.89 7.87
CA LEU A 519 43.34 0.27 7.02
C LEU A 519 43.16 1.58 7.80
N PHE A 520 42.61 1.49 9.01
CA PHE A 520 42.29 2.64 9.85
C PHE A 520 42.96 2.47 11.23
N PRO A 521 44.25 2.85 11.35
CA PRO A 521 44.98 2.73 12.60
C PRO A 521 44.44 3.70 13.66
N GLY A 522 44.77 3.44 14.92
CA GLY A 522 44.36 4.27 16.06
C GLY A 522 43.48 3.51 17.07
N ARG A 523 43.74 3.74 18.35
CA ARG A 523 43.04 3.14 19.49
C ARG A 523 41.71 3.82 19.77
N LEU A 524 40.59 3.08 19.64
CA LEU A 524 39.22 3.63 19.78
C LEU A 524 38.87 4.09 21.20
N ASP A 525 39.60 3.61 22.21
CA ASP A 525 39.41 3.93 23.63
C ASP A 525 40.20 5.18 24.08
N THR A 526 41.04 5.73 23.21
CA THR A 526 41.79 6.98 23.43
C THR A 526 41.27 8.10 22.52
N GLU A 527 41.34 9.36 22.96
CA GLU A 527 40.89 10.49 22.14
C GLU A 527 41.77 10.67 20.89
N GLU A 528 43.10 10.62 21.04
CA GLU A 528 44.05 10.72 19.93
C GLU A 528 43.88 9.58 18.93
N GLY A 529 43.86 8.33 19.40
CA GLY A 529 43.67 7.17 18.54
C GLY A 529 42.30 7.13 17.84
N LEU A 530 41.24 7.61 18.49
CA LEU A 530 39.93 7.74 17.83
C LEU A 530 39.96 8.83 16.75
N ASN A 531 40.64 9.96 17.00
CA ASN A 531 40.80 11.02 16.00
C ASN A 531 41.54 10.49 14.76
N ASP A 532 42.65 9.76 14.93
CA ASP A 532 43.38 9.16 13.81
C ASP A 532 42.49 8.23 12.97
N PHE A 533 41.76 7.34 13.66
CA PHE A 533 40.82 6.42 13.02
C PHE A 533 39.77 7.16 12.19
N ILE A 534 39.12 8.18 12.78
CA ILE A 534 38.05 8.91 12.10
C ILE A 534 38.60 9.79 10.98
N ASN A 535 39.72 10.49 11.19
CA ASN A 535 40.32 11.35 10.17
C ASN A 535 40.66 10.54 8.92
N LYS A 536 41.21 9.33 9.10
CA LYS A 536 41.50 8.44 7.98
C LYS A 536 40.25 8.00 7.22
N ILE A 537 39.15 7.72 7.91
CA ILE A 537 37.85 7.46 7.28
C ILE A 537 37.37 8.71 6.51
N MET A 538 37.46 9.91 7.10
CA MET A 538 36.96 11.13 6.47
C MET A 538 37.80 11.57 5.25
N GLU A 539 39.11 11.31 5.24
CA GLU A 539 39.97 11.48 4.07
C GLU A 539 39.55 10.56 2.92
N MET A 540 39.17 9.33 3.25
CA MET A 540 38.78 8.32 2.28
C MET A 540 37.34 8.51 1.76
N PHE A 541 36.47 9.08 2.58
CA PHE A 541 35.05 9.33 2.28
C PHE A 541 34.68 10.80 2.48
N PRO A 542 35.26 11.74 1.72
CA PRO A 542 34.91 13.15 1.82
C PRO A 542 33.43 13.34 1.48
N GLN A 543 32.74 14.19 2.26
CA GLN A 543 31.32 14.48 2.06
C GLN A 543 31.01 15.95 2.33
N GLU A 544 30.16 16.52 1.49
CA GLU A 544 29.53 17.83 1.69
C GLU A 544 28.01 17.68 1.72
N MET A 545 27.32 18.60 2.39
CA MET A 545 25.86 18.68 2.34
C MET A 545 25.42 20.15 2.26
N LEU A 546 24.32 20.38 1.55
CA LEU A 546 23.57 21.62 1.58
C LEU A 546 22.90 21.70 2.93
N THR A 547 23.17 22.75 3.69
CA THR A 547 22.57 22.96 5.01
C THR A 547 22.65 24.44 5.40
N ILE A 548 22.21 24.80 6.59
CA ILE A 548 22.19 26.17 7.09
C ILE A 548 23.60 26.77 7.10
N ASN A 549 23.76 28.00 6.60
CA ASN A 549 25.03 28.72 6.54
C ASN A 549 25.53 29.17 7.93
N ASP A 550 26.80 29.56 8.03
CA ASP A 550 27.42 29.92 9.32
C ASP A 550 26.85 31.21 9.92
N GLU A 551 26.43 32.16 9.08
CA GLU A 551 25.88 33.45 9.51
C GLU A 551 24.61 33.24 10.36
N MET A 552 23.71 32.38 9.89
CA MET A 552 22.48 32.06 10.60
C MET A 552 22.72 31.30 11.90
N LEU A 553 23.70 30.38 11.93
CA LEU A 553 24.09 29.69 13.16
C LEU A 553 24.74 30.65 14.17
N ARG A 554 25.54 31.63 13.71
CA ARG A 554 26.13 32.66 14.56
C ARG A 554 25.04 33.53 15.18
N GLU A 555 24.07 33.98 14.38
CA GLU A 555 22.93 34.74 14.89
C GLU A 555 22.14 33.94 15.93
N MET A 556 21.91 32.63 15.68
CA MET A 556 21.23 31.74 16.63
C MET A 556 21.95 31.68 17.98
N VAL A 557 23.27 31.43 18.00
CA VAL A 557 24.07 31.35 19.25
C VAL A 557 24.14 32.70 19.95
N MET A 558 24.23 33.80 19.19
CA MET A 558 24.21 35.16 19.74
C MET A 558 22.89 35.50 20.43
N ARG A 559 21.77 35.10 19.82
CA ARG A 559 20.42 35.37 20.34
C ARG A 559 20.05 34.45 21.51
N PHE A 560 20.54 33.22 21.45
CA PHE A 560 20.27 32.18 22.44
C PHE A 560 21.60 31.59 22.94
N PRO A 561 22.25 32.22 23.94
CA PRO A 561 23.53 31.76 24.44
C PRO A 561 23.44 30.38 25.12
N PRO A 562 24.28 29.38 24.74
CA PRO A 562 24.28 28.06 25.37
C PRO A 562 25.09 28.08 26.68
N LEU A 563 24.44 28.47 27.78
CA LEU A 563 25.08 28.68 29.07
C LEU A 563 25.76 27.43 29.65
N ASN A 564 25.18 26.24 29.45
CA ASN A 564 25.76 24.99 29.95
C ASN A 564 27.01 24.56 29.17
N LEU A 565 27.23 25.12 27.98
CA LEU A 565 28.49 24.98 27.24
C LEU A 565 29.47 26.11 27.60
N MET A 566 28.98 27.35 27.68
CA MET A 566 29.81 28.54 27.89
C MET A 566 30.47 28.55 29.28
N ILE A 567 29.72 28.27 30.34
CA ILE A 567 30.19 28.39 31.72
C ILE A 567 31.37 27.42 32.01
N PRO A 568 31.30 26.12 31.67
CA PRO A 568 32.44 25.20 31.88
C PRO A 568 33.69 25.58 31.07
N LEU A 569 33.51 26.24 29.92
CA LEU A 569 34.60 26.72 29.07
C LEU A 569 35.14 28.09 29.49
N GLY A 570 34.56 28.73 30.51
CA GLY A 570 34.97 30.04 31.01
C GLY A 570 34.54 31.23 30.14
N PHE A 571 33.55 31.06 29.27
CA PHE A 571 32.99 32.12 28.43
C PHE A 571 31.78 32.79 29.11
N TYR A 572 31.77 34.12 29.18
CA TYR A 572 30.68 34.88 29.79
C TYR A 572 29.91 35.74 28.79
N LYS A 573 30.45 35.91 27.57
CA LYS A 573 29.74 36.51 26.44
C LYS A 573 29.68 35.52 25.26
N PRO A 574 28.58 35.50 24.49
CA PRO A 574 28.44 34.59 23.34
C PRO A 574 29.51 34.85 22.27
N GLN A 575 29.98 36.10 22.14
CA GLN A 575 31.09 36.45 21.25
C GLN A 575 32.36 35.66 21.59
N ASP A 576 32.69 35.54 22.87
CA ASP A 576 33.89 34.82 23.31
C ASP A 576 33.82 33.35 22.88
N LEU A 577 32.64 32.72 22.94
CA LEU A 577 32.43 31.35 22.46
C LEU A 577 32.64 31.24 20.94
N ILE A 578 32.04 32.14 20.16
CA ILE A 578 32.09 32.11 18.69
C ILE A 578 33.49 32.45 18.15
N GLU A 579 34.29 33.22 18.89
CA GLU A 579 35.69 33.54 18.55
C GLU A 579 36.64 32.38 18.84
N ASN A 580 36.34 31.55 19.85
CA ASN A 580 37.23 30.48 20.32
C ASN A 580 36.77 29.06 19.93
N MET A 581 35.54 28.90 19.40
CA MET A 581 35.00 27.62 18.95
C MET A 581 34.29 27.80 17.60
N ASP A 582 34.47 26.82 16.70
CA ASP A 582 33.70 26.77 15.45
C ASP A 582 32.19 26.75 15.77
N VAL A 583 31.42 27.63 15.12
CA VAL A 583 30.00 27.83 15.46
C VAL A 583 29.18 26.55 15.32
N ARG A 584 29.54 25.66 14.38
CA ARG A 584 28.84 24.38 14.18
C ARG A 584 29.17 23.39 15.29
N ASP A 585 30.40 23.41 15.79
CA ASP A 585 30.80 22.63 16.96
C ASP A 585 30.08 23.14 18.21
N ALA A 586 30.02 24.47 18.40
CA ALA A 586 29.29 25.09 19.49
C ALA A 586 27.81 24.71 19.50
N VAL A 587 27.12 24.81 18.35
CA VAL A 587 25.72 24.37 18.21
C VAL A 587 25.58 22.87 18.43
N THR A 588 26.54 22.05 17.98
CA THR A 588 26.51 20.60 18.19
C THR A 588 26.65 20.24 19.68
N TYR A 589 27.54 20.91 20.41
CA TYR A 589 27.69 20.74 21.86
C TYR A 589 26.46 21.25 22.62
N ALA A 590 25.94 22.43 22.27
CA ALA A 590 24.72 22.98 22.85
C ALA A 590 23.56 21.97 22.73
N ASN A 591 23.40 21.37 21.56
CA ASN A 591 22.40 20.33 21.30
C ASN A 591 22.52 19.05 22.12
N LEU A 592 23.68 18.78 22.74
CA LEU A 592 23.92 17.59 23.55
C LEU A 592 23.79 17.86 25.06
N ILE A 593 24.06 19.11 25.48
CA ILE A 593 24.22 19.50 26.88
C ILE A 593 23.04 20.37 27.36
N GLU A 594 22.44 21.19 26.48
CA GLU A 594 21.31 22.05 26.83
C GLU A 594 19.98 21.29 26.98
N SER A 595 18.97 21.97 27.52
CA SER A 595 17.63 21.42 27.70
C SER A 595 16.86 21.28 26.38
N TRP A 596 15.85 20.40 26.36
CA TRP A 596 14.91 20.28 25.23
C TRP A 596 14.22 21.61 24.89
N SER A 597 13.89 22.41 25.90
CA SER A 597 13.29 23.73 25.69
C SER A 597 14.22 24.71 24.99
N TYR A 598 15.53 24.60 25.21
CA TYR A 598 16.54 25.37 24.49
C TYR A 598 16.55 24.93 23.02
N THR A 599 16.67 23.63 22.74
CA THR A 599 16.76 23.11 21.36
C THR A 599 15.50 23.34 20.54
N ASP A 600 14.31 23.23 21.16
CA ASP A 600 13.04 23.47 20.48
C ASP A 600 12.86 24.95 20.11
N ARG A 601 13.24 25.86 21.02
CA ARG A 601 13.21 27.30 20.77
C ARG A 601 14.14 27.68 19.61
N ASP A 602 15.37 27.17 19.62
CA ASP A 602 16.36 27.45 18.58
C ASP A 602 15.86 26.94 17.20
N LEU A 603 15.28 25.73 17.16
CA LEU A 603 14.68 25.19 15.95
C LEU A 603 13.48 26.02 15.45
N LEU A 604 12.57 26.42 16.35
CA LEU A 604 11.40 27.24 15.99
C LEU A 604 11.85 28.59 15.41
N TRP A 605 12.80 29.25 16.08
CA TRP A 605 13.35 30.50 15.59
C TRP A 605 14.00 30.34 14.22
N LEU A 606 14.82 29.30 14.03
CA LEU A 606 15.44 29.01 12.74
C LEU A 606 14.36 28.83 11.65
N VAL A 607 13.36 27.99 11.90
CA VAL A 607 12.25 27.68 10.99
C VAL A 607 11.44 28.91 10.58
N GLU A 608 11.28 29.89 11.48
CA GLU A 608 10.58 31.15 11.21
C GLU A 608 11.42 32.16 10.39
N ASN A 609 12.75 32.01 10.39
CA ASN A 609 13.67 32.98 9.79
C ASN A 609 14.46 32.45 8.59
N ILE A 610 14.37 31.15 8.26
CA ILE A 610 15.04 30.59 7.09
C ILE A 610 14.51 31.17 5.78
N ARG A 611 15.43 31.37 4.84
CA ARG A 611 15.16 31.70 3.44
C ARG A 611 16.00 30.81 2.53
N PRO A 612 15.74 30.74 1.21
CA PRO A 612 16.62 30.01 0.28
C PRO A 612 18.11 30.38 0.42
N GLU A 613 18.41 31.65 0.70
CA GLU A 613 19.77 32.18 0.86
C GLU A 613 20.43 31.76 2.18
N SER A 614 19.65 31.26 3.14
CA SER A 614 20.15 30.73 4.41
C SER A 614 20.88 29.39 4.26
N PHE A 615 20.84 28.76 3.08
CA PHE A 615 21.47 27.47 2.80
C PHE A 615 22.78 27.62 2.03
N GLY A 616 23.76 26.77 2.32
CA GLY A 616 25.03 26.68 1.61
C GLY A 616 25.62 25.27 1.65
N LYS A 617 26.57 24.96 0.75
CA LYS A 617 27.31 23.70 0.77
C LYS A 617 28.37 23.73 1.87
N VAL A 618 28.35 22.71 2.73
CA VAL A 618 29.19 22.62 3.93
C VAL A 618 29.84 21.25 4.01
N LYS A 619 31.15 21.22 4.32
CA LYS A 619 31.87 19.97 4.58
C LYS A 619 31.37 19.30 5.86
N VAL A 620 31.00 18.03 5.74
CA VAL A 620 30.65 17.20 6.89
C VAL A 620 31.94 16.85 7.63
N LYS A 621 32.01 17.16 8.92
CA LYS A 621 33.20 16.90 9.75
C LYS A 621 32.86 16.08 10.99
N PRO A 622 33.78 15.25 11.48
CA PRO A 622 33.62 14.59 12.76
C PRO A 622 33.81 15.60 13.90
N LEU A 623 33.16 15.35 15.03
CA LEU A 623 33.40 16.04 16.29
C LEU A 623 33.61 14.98 17.37
N VAL A 624 34.87 14.74 17.73
CA VAL A 624 35.19 13.87 18.87
C VAL A 624 34.86 14.62 20.15
N LEU A 625 33.92 14.06 20.92
CA LEU A 625 33.42 14.71 22.12
C LEU A 625 34.44 14.58 23.25
N LYS A 626 34.85 15.72 23.83
CA LYS A 626 35.79 15.75 24.94
C LYS A 626 35.08 15.52 26.27
N ASP A 627 35.68 14.70 27.13
CA ASP A 627 35.08 14.29 28.41
C ASP A 627 34.93 15.46 29.40
N ASP A 628 35.82 16.44 29.38
CA ASP A 628 35.83 17.64 30.23
C ASP A 628 34.61 18.55 29.97
N ILE A 629 34.28 18.78 28.71
CA ILE A 629 33.07 19.53 28.29
C ILE A 629 31.80 18.76 28.67
N VAL A 630 31.88 17.43 28.61
CA VAL A 630 30.77 16.49 28.82
C VAL A 630 30.47 16.25 30.31
N GLN A 631 31.47 16.26 31.18
CA GLN A 631 31.33 16.04 32.63
C GLN A 631 30.81 17.27 33.37
N GLY A 632 31.09 18.49 32.90
CA GLY A 632 30.70 19.75 33.55
C GLY A 632 29.20 20.08 33.50
N GLY A 633 28.45 19.51 32.53
CA GLY A 633 27.00 19.74 32.38
C GLY A 633 26.13 18.51 32.62
N GLY A 634 26.74 17.33 32.81
CA GLY A 634 26.07 16.04 32.70
C GLY A 634 25.58 15.83 31.27
N LEU A 635 26.18 14.88 30.53
CA LEU A 635 25.56 14.43 29.29
C LEU A 635 24.16 13.94 29.63
N SER A 636 23.21 14.72 29.17
CA SER A 636 21.84 14.32 29.14
C SER A 636 21.81 12.94 28.44
N GLY A 637 21.22 11.92 29.06
CA GLY A 637 21.16 10.55 28.50
C GLY A 637 20.38 10.46 27.17
N HIS A 638 20.11 11.60 26.55
CA HIS A 638 19.33 11.77 25.36
C HIS A 638 20.12 11.36 24.11
N LYS A 639 19.36 10.93 23.09
CA LYS A 639 19.90 10.63 21.77
C LYS A 639 20.46 11.92 21.15
N ILE A 640 21.52 11.80 20.36
CA ILE A 640 22.09 12.90 19.56
C ILE A 640 20.95 13.69 18.88
N SER A 641 20.88 14.99 19.12
CA SER A 641 19.88 15.88 18.53
C SER A 641 19.90 15.81 17.00
N TYR A 642 18.72 15.91 16.40
CA TYR A 642 18.57 15.94 14.95
C TYR A 642 19.09 17.25 14.33
N LEU A 643 19.35 18.27 15.14
CA LEU A 643 20.02 19.50 14.71
C LEU A 643 21.47 19.26 14.27
N ASN A 644 22.06 18.10 14.50
CA ASN A 644 23.35 17.77 13.86
C ASN A 644 23.25 17.68 12.32
N ARG A 645 22.02 17.52 11.78
CA ARG A 645 21.74 17.66 10.34
C ARG A 645 21.90 19.11 9.86
N ILE A 646 21.76 20.10 10.74
CA ILE A 646 21.99 21.52 10.42
C ILE A 646 23.46 21.93 10.60
N THR A 647 24.17 21.33 11.55
CA THR A 647 25.58 21.65 11.80
C THR A 647 26.56 20.94 10.86
N ALA A 648 26.15 19.87 10.18
CA ALA A 648 27.03 18.99 9.41
C ALA A 648 28.19 18.41 10.25
N ARG A 649 27.90 18.07 11.52
CA ARG A 649 28.85 17.44 12.44
C ARG A 649 28.46 16.01 12.82
N ILE A 650 29.41 15.08 12.71
CA ILE A 650 29.27 13.70 13.16
C ILE A 650 29.87 13.60 14.57
N ALA A 651 29.03 13.70 15.60
CA ALA A 651 29.48 13.60 16.99
C ALA A 651 29.88 12.14 17.34
N VAL A 652 31.14 11.90 17.69
CA VAL A 652 31.67 10.56 18.02
C VAL A 652 32.24 10.55 19.44
N ARG A 653 32.04 9.45 20.17
CA ARG A 653 32.61 9.22 21.50
C ARG A 653 33.65 8.12 21.44
N LYS A 654 34.68 8.22 22.29
CA LYS A 654 35.62 7.12 22.54
C LYS A 654 34.90 5.89 23.09
N LEU A 655 35.48 4.73 22.80
CA LEU A 655 35.03 3.46 23.32
C LEU A 655 35.28 3.43 24.84
N PRO A 656 34.27 3.18 25.69
CA PRO A 656 34.51 3.04 27.13
C PRO A 656 35.39 1.82 27.43
N GLU A 657 36.21 1.89 28.47
CA GLU A 657 37.01 0.76 28.96
C GLU A 657 36.10 -0.45 29.24
N GLU A 658 36.53 -1.65 28.82
CA GLU A 658 35.80 -2.93 28.95
C GLU A 658 34.47 -3.04 28.18
N ARG A 659 34.18 -2.14 27.23
CA ARG A 659 32.99 -2.21 26.35
C ARG A 659 33.40 -2.30 24.89
N GLY A 660 32.58 -2.95 24.04
CA GLY A 660 32.79 -2.94 22.57
C GLY A 660 32.42 -4.22 21.81
N GLY A 661 32.36 -5.37 22.51
CA GLY A 661 32.09 -6.66 21.86
C GLY A 661 33.25 -7.15 21.00
N LYS A 662 32.98 -8.13 20.13
CA LYS A 662 33.96 -8.77 19.22
C LYS A 662 34.37 -7.88 18.03
N TYR A 663 33.52 -6.92 17.63
CA TYR A 663 33.68 -6.17 16.37
C TYR A 663 33.53 -4.64 16.54
N PRO A 664 34.29 -3.99 17.44
CA PRO A 664 34.16 -2.57 17.71
C PRO A 664 34.53 -1.67 16.51
N ARG A 665 35.56 -2.01 15.71
CA ARG A 665 35.96 -1.22 14.54
C ARG A 665 34.91 -1.29 13.45
N LEU A 666 34.38 -2.49 13.16
CA LEU A 666 33.24 -2.64 12.25
C LEU A 666 32.05 -1.78 12.70
N ARG A 667 31.76 -1.77 14.00
CA ARG A 667 30.66 -0.95 14.55
C ARG A 667 30.88 0.54 14.31
N TYR A 668 32.08 1.05 14.56
CA TYR A 668 32.42 2.47 14.36
C TYR A 668 32.44 2.83 12.87
N PHE A 669 33.15 2.06 12.05
CA PHE A 669 33.28 2.24 10.60
C PHE A 669 31.90 2.33 9.93
N THR A 670 31.08 1.29 10.12
CA THR A 670 29.73 1.26 9.55
C THR A 670 28.86 2.41 10.09
N SER A 671 28.97 2.76 11.38
CA SER A 671 28.23 3.89 11.95
C SER A 671 28.56 5.22 11.29
N ILE A 672 29.83 5.48 11.01
CA ILE A 672 30.31 6.72 10.40
C ILE A 672 29.84 6.77 8.95
N LEU A 673 30.05 5.71 8.18
CA LEU A 673 29.57 5.61 6.80
C LEU A 673 28.05 5.82 6.71
N ARG A 674 27.27 5.27 7.63
CA ARG A 674 25.81 5.49 7.65
C ARG A 674 25.47 6.96 7.89
N ARG A 675 26.21 7.65 8.76
CA ARG A 675 25.97 9.07 9.04
C ARG A 675 26.39 9.97 7.87
N LEU A 676 27.41 9.57 7.10
CA LEU A 676 27.75 10.22 5.82
C LEU A 676 26.64 10.00 4.79
N ALA A 677 26.12 8.77 4.66
CA ALA A 677 24.97 8.47 3.81
C ALA A 677 23.70 9.23 4.24
N LEU A 678 23.49 9.40 5.55
CA LEU A 678 22.41 10.23 6.10
C LEU A 678 22.58 11.69 5.67
N ALA A 679 23.78 12.26 5.79
CA ALA A 679 24.05 13.64 5.36
C ALA A 679 23.75 13.84 3.87
N GLU A 680 24.07 12.85 3.03
CA GLU A 680 23.76 12.85 1.60
C GLU A 680 22.24 12.77 1.32
N SER A 681 21.49 11.96 2.06
CA SER A 681 20.01 11.96 1.95
C SER A 681 19.40 13.30 2.36
N TYR A 682 19.96 13.96 3.39
CA TYR A 682 19.51 15.28 3.82
C TYR A 682 19.95 16.41 2.88
N ASP A 683 21.08 16.26 2.19
CA ASP A 683 21.48 17.14 1.08
C ASP A 683 20.39 17.19 0.00
N GLU A 684 19.94 16.02 -0.47
CA GLU A 684 18.86 15.94 -1.46
C GLU A 684 17.54 16.50 -0.92
N LEU A 685 17.17 16.15 0.33
CA LEU A 685 15.93 16.61 0.94
C LEU A 685 15.90 18.13 1.13
N PHE A 686 17.01 18.74 1.57
CA PHE A 686 17.13 20.18 1.74
C PHE A 686 17.22 20.90 0.40
N ALA A 687 17.89 20.32 -0.61
CA ALA A 687 17.89 20.86 -1.96
C ALA A 687 16.46 20.94 -2.52
N LEU A 688 15.63 19.91 -2.26
CA LEU A 688 14.22 19.93 -2.66
C LEU A 688 13.43 21.03 -1.92
N ILE A 689 13.62 21.18 -0.61
CA ILE A 689 12.96 22.25 0.18
C ILE A 689 13.32 23.63 -0.36
N VAL A 690 14.61 23.90 -0.60
CA VAL A 690 15.12 25.17 -1.14
C VAL A 690 14.55 25.43 -2.54
N LYS A 691 14.46 24.39 -3.37
CA LYS A 691 13.90 24.49 -4.72
C LYS A 691 12.41 24.84 -4.71
N GLN A 692 11.63 24.24 -3.80
CA GLN A 692 10.18 24.42 -3.73
C GLN A 692 9.76 25.79 -3.15
N ARG A 693 10.60 26.44 -2.31
CA ARG A 693 10.43 27.79 -1.70
C ARG A 693 9.23 28.00 -0.79
N LYS A 694 8.08 27.40 -1.06
CA LYS A 694 6.85 27.51 -0.26
C LYS A 694 6.93 26.65 1.00
N ASN A 695 6.47 27.21 2.12
CA ASN A 695 6.41 26.54 3.44
C ASN A 695 7.74 25.89 3.85
N MET A 696 8.88 26.48 3.44
CA MET A 696 10.21 25.94 3.70
C MET A 696 10.44 25.68 5.19
N GLY A 697 10.01 26.61 6.04
CA GLY A 697 10.11 26.48 7.49
C GLY A 697 9.46 25.19 7.99
N GLU A 698 8.20 24.97 7.63
CA GLU A 698 7.46 23.78 8.04
C GLU A 698 8.05 22.49 7.46
N LYS A 699 8.43 22.48 6.18
CA LYS A 699 9.08 21.32 5.54
C LYS A 699 10.43 21.00 6.21
N LEU A 700 11.22 22.02 6.55
CA LEU A 700 12.48 21.85 7.26
C LEU A 700 12.23 21.30 8.67
N LYS A 701 11.27 21.87 9.39
CA LYS A 701 10.83 21.39 10.71
C LYS A 701 10.46 19.92 10.66
N ASN A 702 9.58 19.53 9.74
CA ASN A 702 9.12 18.14 9.57
C ASN A 702 10.25 17.18 9.20
N SER A 703 11.26 17.66 8.46
CA SER A 703 12.45 16.89 8.10
C SER A 703 13.44 16.72 9.26
N LEU A 704 13.49 17.71 10.17
CA LEU A 704 14.42 17.76 11.31
C LEU A 704 13.88 17.11 12.57
N ILE A 705 12.58 17.18 12.84
CA ILE A 705 12.00 16.53 14.03
C ILE A 705 12.19 14.99 13.98
N PRO A 706 12.10 14.29 15.12
CA PRO A 706 12.13 12.84 15.14
C PRO A 706 11.05 12.27 14.21
N LEU A 707 11.47 11.59 13.14
CA LEU A 707 10.54 10.99 12.19
C LEU A 707 9.75 9.87 12.88
N ALA A 708 8.43 9.90 12.70
CA ALA A 708 7.54 8.90 13.26
C ALA A 708 7.75 7.57 12.53
N LYS A 709 8.01 6.51 13.31
CA LYS A 709 8.08 5.15 12.77
C LYS A 709 6.66 4.68 12.47
N GLY A 710 6.45 4.10 11.30
CA GLY A 710 5.21 3.41 10.96
C GLY A 710 5.40 1.91 10.90
N GLU A 711 4.54 1.24 10.15
CA GLU A 711 4.71 -0.17 9.78
C GLU A 711 5.95 -0.37 8.88
N ASP A 712 6.30 -1.61 8.58
CA ASP A 712 7.51 -1.99 7.85
C ASP A 712 7.71 -1.30 6.48
N PHE A 713 6.62 -0.95 5.80
CA PHE A 713 6.61 -0.23 4.52
C PHE A 713 6.43 1.29 4.67
N SER A 714 6.61 1.82 5.88
CA SER A 714 6.49 3.26 6.12
C SER A 714 7.57 4.07 5.41
N ALA A 715 7.25 5.30 5.04
CA ALA A 715 8.19 6.22 4.41
C ALA A 715 9.50 6.36 5.22
N TYR A 716 9.43 6.33 6.56
CA TYR A 716 10.59 6.28 7.44
C TYR A 716 11.52 5.09 7.17
N HIS A 717 11.00 3.87 7.09
CA HIS A 717 11.82 2.67 6.90
C HIS A 717 12.44 2.59 5.51
N ILE A 718 11.72 3.06 4.50
CA ILE A 718 12.23 3.16 3.13
C ILE A 718 13.30 4.24 3.02
N PHE A 719 13.09 5.41 3.66
CA PHE A 719 14.10 6.47 3.79
C PHE A 719 15.38 5.98 4.47
N GLU A 720 15.24 5.22 5.56
CA GLU A 720 16.36 4.61 6.25
C GLU A 720 17.08 3.58 5.37
N ASN A 721 16.34 2.77 4.60
CA ASN A 721 16.94 1.81 3.70
C ASN A 721 17.78 2.46 2.59
N TYR A 722 17.36 3.61 2.03
CA TYR A 722 18.19 4.38 1.08
C TYR A 722 19.56 4.74 1.67
N GLN A 723 19.62 5.07 2.97
CA GLN A 723 20.89 5.37 3.64
C GLN A 723 21.77 4.11 3.75
N HIS A 724 21.18 2.95 4.02
CA HIS A 724 21.88 1.67 4.02
C HIS A 724 22.42 1.32 2.63
N ARG A 725 21.64 1.53 1.56
CA ARG A 725 22.08 1.32 0.17
C ARG A 725 23.24 2.24 -0.21
N ARG A 726 23.20 3.51 0.19
CA ARG A 726 24.34 4.45 0.01
C ARG A 726 25.59 4.03 0.79
N LEU A 727 25.43 3.53 2.01
CA LEU A 727 26.53 2.94 2.77
C LEU A 727 27.16 1.77 2.01
N VAL A 728 26.34 0.86 1.45
CA VAL A 728 26.83 -0.28 0.66
C VAL A 728 27.59 0.18 -0.57
N ASN A 729 27.08 1.18 -1.30
CA ASN A 729 27.80 1.76 -2.44
C ASN A 729 29.16 2.35 -2.05
N ARG A 730 29.27 3.00 -0.88
CA ARG A 730 30.56 3.48 -0.36
C ARG A 730 31.53 2.35 -0.06
N ILE A 731 31.03 1.23 0.48
CA ILE A 731 31.86 0.04 0.72
C ILE A 731 32.34 -0.56 -0.61
N ARG A 732 31.49 -0.61 -1.64
CA ARG A 732 31.91 -1.06 -2.98
C ARG A 732 32.99 -0.16 -3.57
N ASN A 733 32.80 1.16 -3.51
CA ASN A 733 33.81 2.11 -3.99
C ASN A 733 35.14 1.97 -3.23
N LEU A 734 35.11 1.62 -1.94
CA LEU A 734 36.31 1.31 -1.17
C LEU A 734 36.99 0.04 -1.70
N ALA A 735 36.22 -1.02 -1.95
CA ALA A 735 36.76 -2.26 -2.51
C ALA A 735 37.46 -2.01 -3.87
N ASP A 736 36.84 -1.24 -4.75
CA ASP A 736 37.41 -0.89 -6.06
C ASP A 736 38.72 -0.10 -5.91
N LYS A 737 38.74 0.88 -5.00
CA LYS A 737 39.96 1.65 -4.71
C LYS A 737 41.10 0.78 -4.15
N LEU A 738 40.79 -0.13 -3.23
CA LEU A 738 41.80 -1.06 -2.68
C LEU A 738 42.36 -1.98 -3.76
N ARG A 739 41.52 -2.39 -4.72
CA ARG A 739 41.95 -3.19 -5.89
C ARG A 739 42.91 -2.39 -6.76
N GLU A 740 42.62 -1.12 -7.02
CA GLU A 740 43.51 -0.21 -7.76
C GLU A 740 44.86 0.00 -7.04
N GLU A 741 44.85 -0.01 -5.70
CA GLU A 741 46.05 0.10 -4.85
C GLU A 741 46.83 -1.24 -4.69
N GLY A 742 46.35 -2.34 -5.29
CA GLY A 742 46.99 -3.66 -5.25
C GLY A 742 46.69 -4.49 -4.00
N GLU A 743 45.73 -4.07 -3.17
CA GLU A 743 45.31 -4.73 -1.93
C GLU A 743 44.17 -5.73 -2.17
N GLU A 744 44.41 -6.73 -3.03
CA GLU A 744 43.38 -7.63 -3.58
C GLU A 744 42.58 -8.38 -2.49
N GLU A 745 43.23 -8.85 -1.42
CA GLU A 745 42.53 -9.56 -0.35
C GLU A 745 41.57 -8.64 0.41
N LYS A 746 42.00 -7.41 0.73
CA LYS A 746 41.15 -6.42 1.40
C LYS A 746 40.01 -5.99 0.48
N ALA A 747 40.30 -5.74 -0.80
CA ALA A 747 39.29 -5.43 -1.81
C ALA A 747 38.18 -6.50 -1.84
N ARG A 748 38.56 -7.78 -1.94
CA ARG A 748 37.62 -8.91 -1.91
C ARG A 748 36.80 -8.95 -0.62
N LEU A 749 37.40 -8.67 0.54
CA LEU A 749 36.67 -8.65 1.81
C LEU A 749 35.59 -7.56 1.84
N PHE A 750 35.90 -6.34 1.40
CA PHE A 750 34.92 -5.25 1.37
C PHE A 750 33.87 -5.42 0.27
N GLU A 751 34.22 -5.99 -0.88
CA GLU A 751 33.25 -6.40 -1.90
C GLU A 751 32.25 -7.42 -1.33
N LEU A 752 32.77 -8.45 -0.65
CA LEU A 752 31.94 -9.45 0.00
C LEU A 752 31.10 -8.86 1.15
N MET A 753 31.62 -7.86 1.87
CA MET A 753 30.87 -7.13 2.90
C MET A 753 29.67 -6.37 2.32
N ALA A 754 29.84 -5.80 1.12
CA ALA A 754 28.76 -5.14 0.39
C ALA A 754 27.73 -6.16 -0.13
N ASP A 755 28.18 -7.28 -0.69
CA ASP A 755 27.29 -8.30 -1.26
C ASP A 755 26.51 -9.10 -0.21
N GLY A 756 27.07 -9.27 0.99
CA GLY A 756 26.38 -9.84 2.15
C GLY A 756 25.39 -8.89 2.84
N TYR A 757 25.30 -7.63 2.42
CA TYR A 757 24.47 -6.62 3.11
C TYR A 757 22.98 -6.79 2.80
N GLY A 758 22.15 -6.90 3.83
CA GLY A 758 20.72 -7.23 3.70
C GLY A 758 20.45 -8.72 3.42
N LEU A 759 21.49 -9.52 3.23
CA LEU A 759 21.40 -10.94 2.93
C LEU A 759 21.35 -11.77 4.23
N SER A 760 20.42 -12.72 4.26
CA SER A 760 20.26 -13.71 5.33
C SER A 760 19.61 -14.97 4.80
N GLN A 761 19.79 -16.07 5.54
CA GLN A 761 19.16 -17.35 5.25
C GLN A 761 18.77 -18.03 6.56
N VAL A 762 17.62 -18.69 6.58
CA VAL A 762 17.32 -19.71 7.60
C VAL A 762 17.81 -21.06 7.09
N LEU A 763 18.67 -21.69 7.87
CA LEU A 763 19.30 -22.98 7.57
C LEU A 763 18.37 -24.14 7.94
N GLU A 764 18.76 -25.35 7.55
CA GLU A 764 17.99 -26.59 7.68
C GLU A 764 17.67 -26.94 9.15
N ASP A 765 18.49 -26.46 10.10
CA ASP A 765 18.30 -26.62 11.55
C ASP A 765 17.46 -25.49 12.18
N GLY A 766 16.89 -24.59 11.37
CA GLY A 766 16.12 -23.43 11.81
C GLY A 766 16.97 -22.23 12.26
N THR A 767 18.30 -22.31 12.17
CA THR A 767 19.15 -21.18 12.52
C THR A 767 19.02 -20.04 11.51
N PHE A 768 18.66 -18.84 11.99
CA PHE A 768 18.73 -17.62 11.20
C PHE A 768 20.17 -17.10 11.14
N LEU A 769 20.74 -17.05 9.94
CA LEU A 769 22.08 -16.56 9.69
C LEU A 769 22.04 -15.28 8.84
N SER A 770 22.46 -14.16 9.42
CA SER A 770 22.69 -12.91 8.68
C SER A 770 24.12 -12.87 8.13
N CYS A 771 24.28 -12.43 6.89
CA CYS A 771 25.57 -12.13 6.27
C CYS A 771 25.96 -10.64 6.43
N THR A 772 25.14 -9.84 7.12
CA THR A 772 25.30 -8.39 7.20
C THR A 772 26.24 -7.99 8.33
N ALA A 773 27.41 -7.43 8.00
CA ALA A 773 28.40 -6.99 8.99
C ALA A 773 27.85 -5.96 10.01
N TRP A 774 26.94 -5.06 9.58
CA TRP A 774 26.25 -4.14 10.48
C TRP A 774 25.49 -4.87 11.60
N SER A 775 24.81 -5.96 11.27
CA SER A 775 24.00 -6.74 12.21
C SER A 775 24.89 -7.45 13.24
N TRP A 776 26.01 -8.03 12.80
CA TRP A 776 27.00 -8.67 13.69
C TRP A 776 27.67 -7.67 14.63
N ALA A 777 28.18 -6.56 14.08
CA ALA A 777 28.82 -5.53 14.88
C ALA A 777 27.85 -4.85 15.86
N GLY A 778 26.61 -4.59 15.41
CA GLY A 778 25.55 -4.02 16.25
C GLY A 778 25.09 -4.94 17.37
N TYR A 779 24.95 -6.24 17.10
CA TYR A 779 24.58 -7.24 18.10
C TYR A 779 25.70 -7.43 19.13
N SER A 780 26.94 -7.60 18.67
CA SER A 780 28.09 -7.81 19.56
C SER A 780 28.38 -6.61 20.45
N PHE A 781 28.27 -5.38 19.91
CA PHE A 781 28.46 -4.16 20.68
C PHE A 781 27.44 -4.00 21.83
N LYS A 782 26.26 -4.61 21.71
CA LYS A 782 25.23 -4.64 22.77
C LYS A 782 25.42 -5.78 23.78
N GLY A 783 26.53 -6.50 23.73
CA GLY A 783 26.84 -7.64 24.61
C GLY A 783 26.50 -9.01 24.04
N GLY A 784 26.12 -9.10 22.76
CA GLY A 784 25.88 -10.37 22.08
C GLY A 784 27.15 -11.21 21.93
N LEU A 785 27.12 -12.47 22.39
CA LEU A 785 28.27 -13.39 22.33
C LEU A 785 28.18 -14.42 21.19
N LYS A 786 26.97 -14.68 20.69
CA LYS A 786 26.67 -15.64 19.62
C LYS A 786 26.42 -14.91 18.28
N ILE A 787 25.70 -15.57 17.37
CA ILE A 787 25.23 -14.96 16.12
C ILE A 787 24.02 -14.04 16.34
N PRO A 788 23.79 -13.03 15.49
CA PRO A 788 22.58 -12.20 15.54
C PRO A 788 21.30 -13.02 15.34
N THR A 789 20.25 -12.69 16.07
CA THR A 789 18.92 -13.32 15.94
C THR A 789 17.93 -12.41 15.20
N PRO A 790 16.81 -12.94 14.65
CA PRO A 790 15.81 -12.15 13.92
C PRO A 790 15.28 -10.91 14.66
N PHE A 791 15.22 -10.97 15.99
CA PHE A 791 14.78 -9.86 16.86
C PHE A 791 15.83 -8.75 16.99
N THR A 792 17.11 -9.09 16.81
CA THR A 792 18.23 -8.16 16.99
C THR A 792 18.59 -7.42 15.70
N THR A 793 18.11 -7.91 14.56
CA THR A 793 18.38 -7.33 13.25
C THR A 793 17.16 -6.63 12.66
N SER A 794 17.42 -5.59 11.87
CA SER A 794 16.39 -4.82 11.17
C SER A 794 16.78 -4.47 9.75
N VAL A 795 18.02 -4.79 9.32
CA VAL A 795 18.52 -4.42 8.01
C VAL A 795 17.94 -5.35 6.96
N GLU A 796 17.99 -6.65 7.22
CA GLU A 796 17.59 -7.73 6.32
C GLU A 796 16.11 -7.62 5.96
N SER A 797 15.23 -7.45 6.95
CA SER A 797 13.79 -7.29 6.69
C SER A 797 13.49 -6.01 5.92
N ARG A 798 14.11 -4.87 6.27
CA ARG A 798 13.88 -3.60 5.56
C ARG A 798 14.44 -3.61 4.14
N TRP A 799 15.55 -4.30 3.93
CA TRP A 799 16.15 -4.45 2.61
C TRP A 799 15.25 -5.27 1.71
N PHE A 800 14.81 -6.43 2.20
CA PHE A 800 13.87 -7.28 1.49
C PHE A 800 12.54 -6.57 1.21
N ASN A 801 11.96 -5.90 2.21
CA ASN A 801 10.69 -5.18 2.05
C ASN A 801 10.80 -4.04 1.03
N HIS A 802 11.93 -3.32 0.99
CA HIS A 802 12.15 -2.29 -0.01
C HIS A 802 12.28 -2.90 -1.41
N GLU A 803 13.05 -3.98 -1.60
CA GLU A 803 13.11 -4.66 -2.90
C GLU A 803 11.76 -5.24 -3.33
N PHE A 804 10.97 -5.78 -2.40
CA PHE A 804 9.59 -6.19 -2.66
C PHE A 804 8.73 -5.03 -3.18
N LEU A 805 8.85 -3.86 -2.55
CA LEU A 805 8.13 -2.67 -2.98
C LEU A 805 8.56 -2.22 -4.39
N GLU A 806 9.87 -2.24 -4.68
CA GLU A 806 10.42 -1.89 -6.00
C GLU A 806 9.90 -2.85 -7.09
N VAL A 807 9.96 -4.17 -6.85
CA VAL A 807 9.47 -5.17 -7.79
C VAL A 807 7.97 -5.08 -7.98
N LEU A 808 7.18 -4.92 -6.90
CA LEU A 808 5.73 -4.71 -7.00
C LEU A 808 5.41 -3.48 -7.84
N TYR A 809 6.10 -2.35 -7.61
CA TYR A 809 5.88 -1.11 -8.34
C TYR A 809 6.22 -1.26 -9.83
N GLN A 810 7.29 -2.00 -10.16
CA GLN A 810 7.68 -2.32 -11.54
C GLN A 810 6.70 -3.28 -12.23
N GLU A 811 6.23 -4.32 -11.53
CA GLU A 811 5.24 -5.27 -12.04
C GLU A 811 3.88 -4.60 -12.30
N LEU A 812 3.58 -3.51 -11.58
CA LEU A 812 2.44 -2.63 -11.86
C LEU A 812 2.72 -1.66 -13.03
N GLY A 813 3.89 -1.69 -13.66
CA GLY A 813 4.26 -0.84 -14.79
C GLY A 813 4.82 0.52 -14.41
N TYR A 814 5.11 0.77 -13.13
CA TYR A 814 5.54 2.08 -12.64
C TYR A 814 7.07 2.15 -12.43
N ASN A 815 7.61 3.37 -12.38
CA ASN A 815 9.05 3.60 -12.22
C ASN A 815 9.47 3.59 -10.74
N ALA A 816 10.17 2.55 -10.30
CA ALA A 816 10.67 2.41 -8.92
C ALA A 816 11.42 3.64 -8.37
N GLY A 817 12.09 4.43 -9.23
CA GLY A 817 12.77 5.65 -8.82
C GLY A 817 11.86 6.70 -8.16
N GLU A 818 10.57 6.69 -8.47
CA GLU A 818 9.58 7.64 -7.92
C GLU A 818 9.24 7.36 -6.45
N ILE A 819 9.51 6.15 -5.95
CA ILE A 819 9.32 5.80 -4.54
C ILE A 819 10.10 6.77 -3.65
N LYS A 820 11.31 7.17 -4.07
CA LYS A 820 12.14 8.13 -3.33
C LYS A 820 11.45 9.50 -3.21
N ASP A 821 10.88 9.98 -4.30
CA ASP A 821 10.21 11.29 -4.34
C ASP A 821 8.96 11.30 -3.45
N ILE A 822 8.17 10.21 -3.47
CA ILE A 822 7.01 10.02 -2.59
C ILE A 822 7.45 10.03 -1.12
N VAL A 823 8.53 9.32 -0.80
CA VAL A 823 9.08 9.26 0.57
C VAL A 823 9.52 10.64 1.05
N TYR A 824 10.24 11.41 0.22
CA TYR A 824 10.69 12.75 0.58
C TYR A 824 9.50 13.69 0.81
N ARG A 825 8.48 13.63 -0.06
CA ARG A 825 7.24 14.40 0.10
C ARG A 825 6.51 14.06 1.39
N LEU A 826 6.34 12.78 1.70
CA LEU A 826 5.70 12.33 2.94
C LEU A 826 6.46 12.80 4.18
N ILE A 827 7.80 12.80 4.14
CA ILE A 827 8.62 13.34 5.23
C ILE A 827 8.40 14.86 5.39
N GLN A 828 8.44 15.62 4.30
CA GLN A 828 8.22 17.07 4.32
C GLN A 828 6.82 17.45 4.83
N GLN A 829 5.82 16.59 4.65
CA GLN A 829 4.46 16.74 5.16
C GLN A 829 4.27 16.26 6.61
N GLY A 830 5.33 15.77 7.28
CA GLY A 830 5.22 15.20 8.63
C GLY A 830 4.56 13.81 8.67
N ARG A 831 4.39 13.15 7.51
CA ARG A 831 3.71 11.86 7.33
C ARG A 831 4.70 10.69 7.18
N SER A 832 5.82 10.74 7.87
CA SER A 832 6.89 9.72 7.80
C SER A 832 6.46 8.31 8.23
N SER A 833 5.40 8.18 9.03
CA SER A 833 4.81 6.89 9.43
C SER A 833 3.86 6.29 8.39
N HIS A 834 3.53 7.00 7.31
CA HIS A 834 2.56 6.54 6.32
C HIS A 834 3.08 5.32 5.55
N ASN A 835 2.26 4.26 5.47
CA ASN A 835 2.60 3.02 4.79
C ASN A 835 2.49 3.21 3.26
N LEU A 836 3.58 2.93 2.53
CA LEU A 836 3.57 3.07 1.07
C LEU A 836 2.65 2.06 0.38
N LEU A 837 2.42 0.87 0.94
CA LEU A 837 1.41 -0.04 0.40
C LEU A 837 0.01 0.58 0.42
N ASP A 838 -0.35 1.40 1.40
CA ASP A 838 -1.64 2.11 1.38
C ASP A 838 -1.71 3.18 0.28
N THR A 839 -0.56 3.69 -0.15
CA THR A 839 -0.45 4.66 -1.25
C THR A 839 -0.53 3.97 -2.62
N LEU A 840 -0.01 2.74 -2.68
CA LEU A 840 0.12 1.95 -3.90
C LEU A 840 -1.08 1.03 -4.17
N LEU A 841 -1.78 0.58 -3.13
CA LEU A 841 -2.89 -0.35 -3.23
C LEU A 841 -4.24 0.37 -3.13
N PRO A 842 -5.18 0.11 -4.05
CA PRO A 842 -6.57 0.49 -3.86
C PRO A 842 -7.17 -0.40 -2.77
N THR A 843 -7.01 0.04 -1.52
CA THR A 843 -7.47 -0.62 -0.28
C THR A 843 -6.71 -1.91 0.10
N ARG A 844 -5.89 -1.84 1.14
CA ARG A 844 -5.41 -3.02 1.86
C ARG A 844 -6.59 -3.66 2.61
N PRO A 845 -6.77 -4.99 2.57
CA PRO A 845 -7.71 -5.67 3.46
C PRO A 845 -7.27 -5.45 4.91
N LYS A 846 -7.97 -4.56 5.63
CA LYS A 846 -7.70 -4.25 7.05
C LYS A 846 -8.35 -5.25 8.00
N ASP A 847 -9.10 -6.20 7.45
CA ASP A 847 -9.98 -7.12 8.14
C ASP A 847 -9.38 -8.51 8.38
N VAL A 848 -8.25 -8.83 7.76
CA VAL A 848 -7.52 -10.07 8.03
C VAL A 848 -6.40 -9.82 9.03
N THR A 849 -6.43 -10.58 10.13
CA THR A 849 -5.40 -10.54 11.15
C THR A 849 -4.35 -11.61 10.88
N VAL A 850 -3.07 -11.27 11.05
CA VAL A 850 -1.96 -12.22 11.04
C VAL A 850 -1.50 -12.39 12.48
N VAL A 851 -1.57 -13.61 13.01
CA VAL A 851 -1.13 -13.92 14.37
C VAL A 851 0.36 -14.28 14.32
N VAL A 852 1.21 -13.39 14.84
CA VAL A 852 2.64 -13.68 14.97
C VAL A 852 2.83 -14.65 16.13
N GLN A 853 3.35 -15.84 15.84
CA GLN A 853 3.56 -16.91 16.81
C GLN A 853 4.94 -16.80 17.48
N GLU A 854 5.07 -17.41 18.66
CA GLU A 854 6.37 -17.54 19.33
C GLU A 854 7.25 -18.58 18.60
N ILE A 855 8.56 -18.32 18.55
CA ILE A 855 9.51 -19.25 17.92
C ILE A 855 9.75 -20.44 18.84
N THR A 856 9.67 -21.62 18.27
CA THR A 856 9.95 -22.90 18.92
C THR A 856 11.21 -23.49 18.29
N ASN A 857 12.16 -23.88 19.14
CA ASN A 857 13.50 -24.32 18.72
C ASN A 857 13.82 -25.76 19.16
N GLU A 858 12.83 -26.48 19.70
CA GLU A 858 13.01 -27.85 20.18
C GLU A 858 12.48 -28.86 19.16
N PRO A 859 13.28 -29.87 18.78
CA PRO A 859 12.83 -30.91 17.88
C PRO A 859 11.83 -31.84 18.55
N SER A 860 10.91 -32.39 17.75
CA SER A 860 10.00 -33.47 18.12
C SER A 860 10.63 -34.82 17.77
N ARG A 861 10.23 -35.91 18.42
CA ARG A 861 10.73 -37.25 18.04
C ARG A 861 10.00 -37.76 16.79
N TYR A 862 10.68 -38.63 16.05
CA TYR A 862 10.12 -39.28 14.86
C TYR A 862 9.06 -40.31 15.22
N LEU A 863 8.03 -40.42 14.39
CA LEU A 863 7.05 -41.50 14.45
C LEU A 863 7.68 -42.83 14.03
N LYS A 864 7.26 -43.91 14.67
CA LYS A 864 7.65 -45.28 14.33
C LYS A 864 6.67 -45.87 13.33
N ARG A 865 7.15 -46.20 12.13
CA ARG A 865 6.36 -46.89 11.09
C ARG A 865 5.96 -48.30 11.54
N TYR A 866 4.77 -48.74 11.15
CA TYR A 866 4.37 -50.13 11.30
C TYR A 866 5.11 -51.03 10.32
N GLU A 867 5.55 -52.20 10.80
CA GLU A 867 6.42 -53.10 10.03
C GLU A 867 5.73 -53.72 8.81
N LYS A 868 4.39 -53.85 8.84
CA LYS A 868 3.61 -54.39 7.71
C LYS A 868 3.08 -53.32 6.76
N ASN A 869 3.58 -52.07 6.82
CA ASN A 869 3.19 -51.05 5.85
C ASN A 869 3.60 -51.47 4.41
N PRO A 870 2.85 -51.08 3.38
CA PRO A 870 1.56 -50.37 3.44
C PRO A 870 0.40 -51.27 3.92
N ILE A 871 -0.55 -50.71 4.67
CA ILE A 871 -1.73 -51.42 5.18
C ILE A 871 -2.91 -51.42 4.19
N LEU A 872 -2.93 -50.50 3.22
CA LEU A 872 -3.86 -50.54 2.09
C LEU A 872 -3.13 -50.21 0.78
N GLU A 873 -3.44 -51.02 -0.23
CA GLU A 873 -3.03 -50.84 -1.62
C GLU A 873 -4.26 -50.86 -2.55
N PRO A 874 -4.14 -50.36 -3.79
CA PRO A 874 -5.20 -50.39 -4.79
C PRO A 874 -5.65 -51.83 -5.11
N ILE A 875 -6.96 -52.02 -5.33
CA ILE A 875 -7.53 -53.32 -5.73
C ILE A 875 -7.96 -53.22 -7.19
N LYS A 876 -7.25 -53.91 -8.08
CA LYS A 876 -7.45 -53.79 -9.55
C LYS A 876 -8.87 -54.14 -9.99
N GLU A 877 -9.54 -55.03 -9.28
CA GLU A 877 -10.90 -55.50 -9.58
C GLU A 877 -11.98 -54.46 -9.21
N HIS A 878 -11.65 -53.48 -8.35
CA HIS A 878 -12.58 -52.44 -7.94
C HIS A 878 -12.35 -51.17 -8.78
N SER A 879 -13.20 -50.95 -9.80
CA SER A 879 -13.00 -49.90 -10.80
C SER A 879 -12.81 -48.48 -10.27
N TRP A 880 -13.30 -48.17 -9.07
CA TRP A 880 -13.26 -46.85 -8.44
C TRP A 880 -12.02 -46.62 -7.56
N GLU A 881 -11.25 -47.67 -7.26
CA GLU A 881 -10.04 -47.64 -6.42
C GLU A 881 -8.88 -48.43 -7.03
N SER A 882 -9.01 -48.80 -8.32
CA SER A 882 -8.07 -49.70 -9.00
C SER A 882 -6.69 -49.10 -9.21
N LYS A 883 -6.59 -47.76 -9.14
CA LYS A 883 -5.37 -47.03 -9.47
C LYS A 883 -4.62 -46.61 -8.21
N TYR A 884 -5.30 -45.93 -7.28
CA TYR A 884 -4.66 -45.36 -6.09
C TYR A 884 -5.59 -45.38 -4.88
N VAL A 885 -5.00 -45.56 -3.69
CA VAL A 885 -5.65 -45.34 -2.38
C VAL A 885 -4.75 -44.51 -1.49
N LEU A 886 -5.26 -43.42 -0.94
CA LEU A 886 -4.42 -42.40 -0.30
C LEU A 886 -5.19 -41.53 0.70
N ASN A 887 -4.44 -40.72 1.44
CA ASN A 887 -4.89 -39.62 2.33
C ASN A 887 -6.11 -39.94 3.22
N PRO A 888 -6.04 -40.98 4.07
CA PRO A 888 -7.18 -41.42 4.86
C PRO A 888 -7.49 -40.48 6.03
N GLY A 889 -8.75 -40.07 6.15
CA GLY A 889 -9.32 -39.63 7.42
C GLY A 889 -9.47 -40.84 8.35
N ALA A 890 -9.39 -40.62 9.66
CA ALA A 890 -9.50 -41.69 10.65
C ALA A 890 -10.44 -41.30 11.78
N LEU A 891 -11.26 -42.24 12.25
CA LEU A 891 -12.12 -42.05 13.42
C LEU A 891 -12.10 -43.30 14.30
N ARG A 892 -11.78 -43.14 15.58
CA ARG A 892 -11.92 -44.23 16.57
C ARG A 892 -13.32 -44.21 17.15
N ILE A 893 -13.95 -45.38 17.17
CA ILE A 893 -15.21 -45.62 17.88
C ILE A 893 -14.99 -46.92 18.66
N ARG A 894 -14.81 -46.81 19.97
CA ARG A 894 -14.50 -47.96 20.85
C ARG A 894 -13.20 -48.66 20.40
N ASP A 895 -13.24 -49.96 20.21
CA ASP A 895 -12.12 -50.82 19.85
C ASP A 895 -11.69 -50.70 18.38
N LYS A 896 -12.48 -50.06 17.51
CA LYS A 896 -12.24 -50.01 16.07
C LYS A 896 -11.81 -48.64 15.58
N VAL A 897 -10.99 -48.63 14.53
CA VAL A 897 -10.65 -47.43 13.76
C VAL A 897 -11.23 -47.53 12.36
N TYR A 898 -11.99 -46.51 11.97
CA TYR A 898 -12.62 -46.36 10.67
C TYR A 898 -11.77 -45.43 9.81
N LEU A 899 -11.26 -45.93 8.70
CA LEU A 899 -10.45 -45.20 7.72
C LEU A 899 -11.32 -44.77 6.54
N PHE A 900 -11.51 -43.47 6.41
CA PHE A 900 -12.17 -42.80 5.29
C PHE A 900 -11.11 -42.45 4.25
N TYR A 901 -10.81 -43.36 3.34
CA TYR A 901 -9.70 -43.18 2.40
C TYR A 901 -10.15 -42.60 1.08
N ARG A 902 -9.33 -41.71 0.51
CA ARG A 902 -9.50 -41.28 -0.86
C ARG A 902 -9.06 -42.42 -1.77
N ALA A 903 -9.83 -42.68 -2.82
CA ALA A 903 -9.52 -43.66 -3.82
C ALA A 903 -9.77 -43.12 -5.22
N VAL A 904 -8.98 -43.59 -6.19
CA VAL A 904 -9.10 -43.17 -7.57
C VAL A 904 -9.04 -44.39 -8.48
N GLY A 905 -9.95 -44.44 -9.44
CA GLY A 905 -10.04 -45.44 -10.50
C GLY A 905 -9.35 -45.02 -11.79
N GLU A 906 -9.59 -45.80 -12.85
CA GLU A 906 -9.11 -45.48 -14.21
C GLU A 906 -9.78 -44.23 -14.81
N ASP A 907 -10.92 -43.82 -14.28
CA ASP A 907 -11.63 -42.60 -14.67
C ASP A 907 -10.97 -41.32 -14.12
N ASN A 908 -9.96 -41.45 -13.24
CA ASN A 908 -9.29 -40.37 -12.55
C ASN A 908 -10.22 -39.50 -11.69
N VAL A 909 -11.34 -40.06 -11.22
CA VAL A 909 -12.27 -39.38 -10.32
C VAL A 909 -12.03 -39.84 -8.88
N SER A 910 -11.92 -38.89 -7.95
CA SER A 910 -11.73 -39.23 -6.53
C SER A 910 -13.05 -39.58 -5.83
N HIS A 911 -13.04 -40.71 -5.14
CA HIS A 911 -14.11 -41.21 -4.28
C HIS A 911 -13.61 -41.40 -2.84
N ILE A 912 -14.53 -41.53 -1.88
CA ILE A 912 -14.18 -41.87 -0.50
C ILE A 912 -14.67 -43.29 -0.19
N GLY A 913 -13.72 -44.16 0.14
CA GLY A 913 -13.92 -45.52 0.62
C GLY A 913 -13.96 -45.62 2.15
N LEU A 914 -14.29 -46.81 2.65
CA LEU A 914 -14.26 -47.11 4.08
C LEU A 914 -13.55 -48.45 4.34
N ALA A 915 -12.54 -48.42 5.20
CA ALA A 915 -11.91 -49.59 5.79
C ALA A 915 -12.01 -49.53 7.31
N ILE A 916 -12.06 -50.68 7.96
CA ILE A 916 -12.17 -50.85 9.41
C ILE A 916 -10.96 -51.63 9.87
N THR A 917 -10.26 -51.14 10.89
CA THR A 917 -9.04 -51.75 11.43
C THR A 917 -9.14 -51.93 12.94
N ASP A 918 -8.29 -52.78 13.50
CA ASP A 918 -8.05 -52.88 14.96
C ASP A 918 -7.07 -51.81 15.47
N GLY A 919 -6.65 -50.88 14.60
CA GLY A 919 -5.54 -49.95 14.81
C GLY A 919 -4.42 -50.16 13.80
N PHE A 920 -4.14 -51.41 13.42
CA PHE A 920 -3.02 -51.76 12.54
C PHE A 920 -3.45 -52.60 11.35
N ASP A 921 -4.10 -53.74 11.61
CA ASP A 921 -4.50 -54.69 10.57
C ASP A 921 -5.94 -54.39 10.11
N VAL A 922 -6.19 -54.48 8.80
CA VAL A 922 -7.51 -54.23 8.20
C VAL A 922 -8.43 -55.44 8.44
N ILE A 923 -9.52 -55.21 9.17
CA ILE A 923 -10.55 -56.20 9.51
C ILE A 923 -11.59 -56.29 8.38
N GLU A 924 -11.99 -55.15 7.83
CA GLU A 924 -13.04 -55.07 6.81
C GLU A 924 -12.74 -53.90 5.86
N ARG A 925 -12.96 -54.09 4.56
CA ARG A 925 -12.89 -53.03 3.54
C ARG A 925 -14.11 -53.14 2.64
N LEU A 926 -14.86 -52.05 2.49
CA LEU A 926 -16.09 -52.08 1.71
C LEU A 926 -15.80 -52.12 0.20
N PRO A 927 -16.56 -52.90 -0.59
CA PRO A 927 -16.31 -53.06 -2.03
C PRO A 927 -16.80 -51.87 -2.89
N ARG A 928 -17.51 -50.91 -2.29
CA ARG A 928 -18.09 -49.74 -2.96
C ARG A 928 -17.76 -48.46 -2.16
N PRO A 929 -17.65 -47.31 -2.83
CA PRO A 929 -17.40 -46.06 -2.14
C PRO A 929 -18.59 -45.68 -1.25
N ILE A 930 -18.29 -45.03 -0.13
CA ILE A 930 -19.30 -44.51 0.81
C ILE A 930 -19.72 -43.08 0.47
N PHE A 931 -18.90 -42.37 -0.31
CA PHE A 931 -19.17 -41.01 -0.78
C PHE A 931 -18.53 -40.79 -2.16
N SER A 932 -19.30 -40.26 -3.10
CA SER A 932 -18.91 -40.03 -4.50
C SER A 932 -19.47 -38.68 -4.99
N PRO A 933 -18.87 -38.06 -6.02
CA PRO A 933 -19.35 -36.81 -6.61
C PRO A 933 -20.86 -36.78 -6.91
N ALA A 934 -21.52 -35.67 -6.57
CA ALA A 934 -22.94 -35.44 -6.87
C ALA A 934 -23.30 -33.98 -7.23
N ILE A 935 -22.40 -33.02 -7.01
CA ILE A 935 -22.59 -31.60 -7.40
C ILE A 935 -21.53 -31.17 -8.43
N PRO A 936 -21.75 -30.09 -9.20
CA PRO A 936 -20.80 -29.62 -10.22
C PRO A 936 -19.39 -29.39 -9.67
N GLU A 937 -19.29 -28.87 -8.45
CA GLU A 937 -18.02 -28.55 -7.79
C GLU A 937 -17.21 -29.80 -7.38
N GLU A 938 -17.82 -30.99 -7.43
CA GLU A 938 -17.18 -32.28 -7.14
C GLU A 938 -16.85 -33.06 -8.42
N LYS A 939 -17.02 -32.48 -9.62
CA LYS A 939 -16.98 -33.20 -10.91
C LYS A 939 -15.75 -34.09 -11.09
N MET A 940 -14.58 -33.68 -10.58
CA MET A 940 -13.32 -34.43 -10.65
C MET A 940 -13.00 -35.17 -9.35
N GLY A 941 -13.78 -34.99 -8.28
CA GLY A 941 -13.70 -35.84 -7.11
C GLY A 941 -14.09 -35.19 -5.79
N CYS A 942 -14.26 -36.06 -4.79
CA CYS A 942 -14.29 -35.71 -3.37
C CYS A 942 -12.98 -36.20 -2.74
N GLU A 943 -12.14 -35.29 -2.25
CA GLU A 943 -10.76 -35.59 -1.88
C GLU A 943 -10.47 -35.37 -0.40
N ASP A 944 -9.53 -36.16 0.12
CA ASP A 944 -8.82 -35.97 1.38
C ASP A 944 -9.75 -35.66 2.58
N PRO A 945 -10.60 -36.60 3.01
CA PRO A 945 -11.61 -36.36 4.05
C PRO A 945 -11.00 -36.25 5.44
N ARG A 946 -11.43 -35.26 6.22
CA ARG A 946 -11.14 -35.14 7.65
C ARG A 946 -12.44 -35.23 8.44
N VAL A 947 -12.50 -36.16 9.39
CA VAL A 947 -13.73 -36.55 10.08
C VAL A 947 -13.63 -36.32 11.58
N ILE A 948 -14.73 -35.88 12.20
CA ILE A 948 -14.84 -35.73 13.65
C ILE A 948 -16.25 -36.09 14.13
N ILE A 949 -16.36 -36.62 15.34
CA ILE A 949 -17.64 -36.73 16.03
C ILE A 949 -17.94 -35.41 16.73
N MET A 950 -19.13 -34.86 16.49
CA MET A 950 -19.61 -33.64 17.13
C MET A 950 -21.09 -33.79 17.47
N GLY A 951 -21.39 -33.91 18.76
CA GLY A 951 -22.75 -34.20 19.23
C GLY A 951 -23.26 -35.54 18.70
N ASP A 952 -24.40 -35.55 18.02
CA ASP A 952 -25.04 -36.76 17.47
C ASP A 952 -24.65 -37.07 16.00
N LYS A 953 -23.64 -36.39 15.47
CA LYS A 953 -23.22 -36.49 14.06
C LYS A 953 -21.73 -36.74 13.92
N ILE A 954 -21.39 -37.39 12.81
CA ILE A 954 -20.05 -37.36 12.24
C ILE A 954 -20.05 -36.26 11.18
N ILE A 955 -19.12 -35.32 11.30
CA ILE A 955 -18.90 -34.23 10.34
C ILE A 955 -17.66 -34.59 9.52
N MET A 956 -17.75 -34.44 8.20
CA MET A 956 -16.66 -34.62 7.25
C MET A 956 -16.42 -33.31 6.51
N LEU A 957 -15.23 -32.74 6.69
CA LEU A 957 -14.70 -31.70 5.81
C LEU A 957 -13.85 -32.38 4.73
N TYR A 958 -14.07 -32.02 3.47
CA TYR A 958 -13.39 -32.62 2.32
C TYR A 958 -13.16 -31.57 1.24
N THR A 959 -12.28 -31.89 0.29
CA THR A 959 -12.05 -31.03 -0.87
C THR A 959 -12.98 -31.47 -2.01
N ALA A 960 -13.85 -30.57 -2.45
CA ALA A 960 -14.61 -30.71 -3.69
C ALA A 960 -13.77 -30.14 -4.84
N TYR A 961 -13.47 -30.96 -5.85
CA TYR A 961 -12.66 -30.57 -6.99
C TYR A 961 -13.45 -30.70 -8.30
N ASP A 962 -13.54 -29.61 -9.07
CA ASP A 962 -14.30 -29.57 -10.32
C ASP A 962 -13.43 -29.72 -11.59
N GLY A 963 -12.10 -29.75 -11.41
CA GLY A 963 -11.09 -29.73 -12.48
C GLY A 963 -10.36 -28.40 -12.63
N ASN A 964 -10.98 -27.30 -12.21
CA ASN A 964 -10.46 -25.93 -12.30
C ASN A 964 -10.10 -25.34 -10.93
N ILE A 965 -10.92 -25.59 -9.91
CA ILE A 965 -10.77 -25.07 -8.55
C ILE A 965 -11.02 -26.18 -7.54
N ALA A 966 -10.22 -26.19 -6.47
CA ALA A 966 -10.43 -27.04 -5.32
C ALA A 966 -10.98 -26.20 -4.16
N GLN A 967 -12.09 -26.65 -3.57
CA GLN A 967 -12.82 -25.91 -2.55
C GLN A 967 -13.14 -26.81 -1.36
N VAL A 968 -13.19 -26.22 -0.16
CA VAL A 968 -13.62 -26.92 1.04
C VAL A 968 -15.14 -27.10 1.05
N ALA A 969 -15.60 -28.32 1.27
CA ALA A 969 -17.00 -28.71 1.41
C ALA A 969 -17.24 -29.47 2.72
N CYS A 970 -18.50 -29.48 3.16
CA CYS A 970 -18.93 -30.16 4.38
C CYS A 970 -20.06 -31.16 4.10
N ALA A 971 -19.95 -32.34 4.70
CA ALA A 971 -21.00 -33.34 4.75
C ALA A 971 -21.17 -33.86 6.19
N SER A 972 -22.37 -34.33 6.53
CA SER A 972 -22.66 -34.90 7.83
C SER A 972 -23.47 -36.20 7.72
N ILE A 973 -23.27 -37.10 8.68
CA ILE A 973 -24.09 -38.30 8.87
C ILE A 973 -24.43 -38.45 10.35
N LYS A 974 -25.62 -38.94 10.68
CA LYS A 974 -25.98 -39.23 12.07
C LYS A 974 -25.12 -40.36 12.61
N LEU A 975 -24.55 -40.20 13.80
CA LEU A 975 -23.72 -41.21 14.45
C LEU A 975 -24.48 -42.53 14.61
N SER A 976 -25.75 -42.46 15.00
CA SER A 976 -26.64 -43.63 15.14
C SER A 976 -26.97 -44.36 13.83
N ASP A 977 -26.90 -43.68 12.68
CA ASP A 977 -27.05 -44.33 11.36
C ASP A 977 -25.73 -44.96 10.92
N PHE A 978 -24.59 -44.30 11.20
CA PHE A 978 -23.26 -44.84 10.95
C PHE A 978 -22.98 -46.12 11.74
N GLU A 979 -23.28 -46.15 13.05
CA GLU A 979 -23.15 -47.36 13.90
C GLU A 979 -24.06 -48.52 13.44
N LYS A 980 -25.15 -48.22 12.72
CA LYS A 980 -26.06 -49.22 12.10
C LYS A 980 -25.59 -49.69 10.72
N GLY A 981 -24.40 -49.28 10.27
CA GLY A 981 -23.83 -49.67 8.98
C GLY A 981 -24.42 -48.93 7.78
N LYS A 982 -25.15 -47.81 7.96
CA LYS A 982 -25.71 -47.02 6.85
C LYS A 982 -24.68 -46.04 6.28
N TYR A 983 -23.51 -46.54 5.87
CA TYR A 983 -22.34 -45.72 5.55
C TYR A 983 -22.51 -44.73 4.38
N THR A 984 -23.55 -44.90 3.54
CA THR A 984 -23.84 -44.00 2.40
C THR A 984 -24.84 -42.89 2.71
N ALA A 985 -25.35 -42.79 3.95
CA ALA A 985 -26.42 -41.85 4.34
C ALA A 985 -25.93 -40.42 4.61
N TRP A 986 -24.93 -39.95 3.87
CA TRP A 986 -24.35 -38.61 4.02
C TRP A 986 -25.26 -37.51 3.48
N LYS A 987 -25.39 -36.43 4.25
CA LYS A 987 -26.03 -35.18 3.85
C LYS A 987 -24.96 -34.15 3.52
N ARG A 988 -24.96 -33.61 2.31
CA ARG A 988 -24.13 -32.44 1.94
C ARG A 988 -24.68 -31.19 2.62
N GLU A 989 -23.83 -30.50 3.38
CA GLU A 989 -24.19 -29.26 4.08
C GLU A 989 -23.86 -28.02 3.24
N GLY A 990 -22.87 -28.11 2.34
CA GLY A 990 -22.50 -27.05 1.39
C GLY A 990 -21.00 -26.77 1.33
N LEU A 991 -20.61 -25.78 0.51
CA LEU A 991 -19.23 -25.29 0.41
C LEU A 991 -18.93 -24.31 1.55
N ALA A 992 -17.77 -24.44 2.20
CA ALA A 992 -17.29 -23.50 3.23
C ALA A 992 -17.07 -22.12 2.63
N PHE A 993 -16.36 -22.07 1.50
CA PHE A 993 -16.05 -20.86 0.77
C PHE A 993 -16.27 -21.08 -0.72
N THR A 994 -17.05 -20.20 -1.34
CA THR A 994 -17.38 -20.27 -2.77
C THR A 994 -16.33 -19.54 -3.61
N ASN A 995 -15.87 -20.15 -4.71
CA ASN A 995 -14.93 -19.57 -5.68
C ASN A 995 -13.55 -19.21 -5.11
N ILE A 996 -13.09 -19.95 -4.10
CA ILE A 996 -11.79 -19.72 -3.45
C ILE A 996 -11.03 -21.02 -3.41
N TRP A 997 -9.78 -20.99 -3.90
CA TRP A 997 -8.90 -22.14 -3.85
C TRP A 997 -8.49 -22.41 -2.40
N ASP A 998 -9.10 -23.43 -1.80
CA ASP A 998 -8.97 -23.74 -0.38
C ASP A 998 -8.98 -25.26 -0.17
N LYS A 999 -8.14 -25.72 0.76
CA LYS A 999 -7.93 -27.15 1.07
C LYS A 999 -7.70 -27.35 2.56
N ASP A 1000 -7.48 -28.60 2.96
CA ASP A 1000 -6.91 -28.97 4.26
C ASP A 1000 -7.75 -28.49 5.45
N ALA A 1001 -9.07 -28.59 5.32
CA ALA A 1001 -9.96 -28.12 6.36
C ALA A 1001 -10.18 -29.17 7.46
N ILE A 1002 -10.09 -28.72 8.71
CA ILE A 1002 -10.39 -29.48 9.92
C ILE A 1002 -11.28 -28.64 10.84
N ILE A 1003 -12.05 -29.31 11.69
CA ILE A 1003 -12.96 -28.67 12.64
C ILE A 1003 -12.74 -29.25 14.03
N TRP A 1004 -12.83 -28.40 15.05
CA TRP A 1004 -12.74 -28.83 16.45
C TRP A 1004 -13.93 -29.73 16.82
N PRO A 1005 -13.75 -30.75 17.68
CA PRO A 1005 -14.84 -31.63 18.12
C PRO A 1005 -15.87 -30.91 19.02
N GLU A 1006 -15.50 -29.77 19.58
CA GLU A 1006 -16.35 -28.97 20.48
C GLU A 1006 -16.25 -27.47 20.18
N LYS A 1007 -17.23 -26.71 20.68
CA LYS A 1007 -17.20 -25.25 20.60
C LYS A 1007 -16.19 -24.69 21.59
N ILE A 1008 -15.34 -23.78 21.14
CA ILE A 1008 -14.43 -23.02 22.02
C ILE A 1008 -15.01 -21.64 22.25
N LYS A 1009 -15.26 -21.29 23.52
CA LYS A 1009 -15.87 -20.00 23.91
C LYS A 1009 -17.17 -19.70 23.14
N GLY A 1010 -17.99 -20.72 22.91
CA GLY A 1010 -19.29 -20.64 22.23
C GLY A 1010 -19.24 -20.68 20.70
N LYS A 1011 -18.05 -20.72 20.09
CA LYS A 1011 -17.86 -20.68 18.63
C LYS A 1011 -17.32 -22.00 18.08
N TYR A 1012 -17.74 -22.36 16.87
CA TYR A 1012 -17.07 -23.37 16.07
C TYR A 1012 -15.74 -22.82 15.55
N VAL A 1013 -14.74 -23.70 15.49
CA VAL A 1013 -13.38 -23.36 15.06
C VAL A 1013 -13.01 -24.27 13.90
N ILE A 1014 -12.63 -23.67 12.78
CA ILE A 1014 -12.22 -24.38 11.57
C ILE A 1014 -10.83 -23.90 11.20
N TYR A 1015 -9.89 -24.84 11.04
CA TYR A 1015 -8.68 -24.55 10.28
C TYR A 1015 -8.88 -24.94 8.83
N HIS A 1016 -8.28 -24.19 7.92
CA HIS A 1016 -8.30 -24.44 6.48
C HIS A 1016 -7.09 -23.75 5.84
N ARG A 1017 -6.92 -23.88 4.52
CA ARG A 1017 -5.71 -23.43 3.84
C ARG A 1017 -6.01 -22.76 2.50
N ILE A 1018 -5.99 -21.44 2.53
CA ILE A 1018 -5.66 -20.65 1.35
C ILE A 1018 -4.13 -20.64 1.24
N GLU A 1019 -3.61 -21.33 0.22
CA GLU A 1019 -2.18 -21.51 0.00
C GLU A 1019 -1.44 -20.16 0.07
N PRO A 1020 -0.33 -20.02 0.82
CA PRO A 1020 0.48 -21.10 1.38
C PRO A 1020 0.28 -21.34 2.90
N SER A 1021 -0.71 -20.69 3.53
CA SER A 1021 -0.78 -20.56 5.00
C SER A 1021 -1.97 -21.29 5.61
N ILE A 1022 -1.87 -21.69 6.88
CA ILE A 1022 -3.00 -22.19 7.66
C ILE A 1022 -3.78 -21.00 8.23
N TRP A 1023 -5.08 -21.04 8.03
CA TRP A 1023 -6.05 -20.06 8.49
C TRP A 1023 -6.91 -20.63 9.59
N VAL A 1024 -7.38 -19.78 10.50
CA VAL A 1024 -8.45 -20.08 11.47
C VAL A 1024 -9.68 -19.25 11.16
N THR A 1025 -10.84 -19.90 11.25
CA THR A 1025 -12.16 -19.29 11.11
C THR A 1025 -12.99 -19.59 12.34
N TYR A 1026 -13.63 -18.55 12.89
CA TYR A 1026 -14.53 -18.67 14.04
C TYR A 1026 -15.96 -18.31 13.64
N THR A 1027 -16.92 -19.22 13.85
CA THR A 1027 -18.34 -18.97 13.55
C THR A 1027 -19.26 -19.40 14.68
N ASP A 1028 -20.39 -18.70 14.85
CA ASP A 1028 -21.40 -19.02 15.88
C ASP A 1028 -22.27 -20.23 15.46
N GLU A 1029 -22.48 -20.40 14.16
CA GLU A 1029 -23.31 -21.44 13.54
C GLU A 1029 -22.59 -22.09 12.35
N LEU A 1030 -22.67 -23.42 12.21
CA LEU A 1030 -22.17 -24.12 11.03
C LEU A 1030 -23.16 -24.00 9.87
N LYS A 1031 -23.23 -22.79 9.29
CA LYS A 1031 -24.01 -22.48 8.09
C LYS A 1031 -23.06 -22.21 6.93
N PHE A 1032 -23.31 -22.89 5.81
CA PHE A 1032 -22.49 -22.82 4.61
C PHE A 1032 -23.18 -21.93 3.56
N PRO A 1033 -22.49 -20.97 2.91
CA PRO A 1033 -21.08 -20.60 3.10
C PRO A 1033 -20.83 -19.80 4.38
N ILE A 1034 -19.59 -19.91 4.89
CA ILE A 1034 -19.11 -19.24 6.11
C ILE A 1034 -18.67 -17.81 5.75
N LYS A 1035 -18.99 -16.81 6.60
CA LYS A 1035 -18.77 -15.38 6.31
C LYS A 1035 -18.11 -14.60 7.46
N GLU A 1036 -17.72 -15.30 8.52
CA GLU A 1036 -17.22 -14.69 9.76
C GLU A 1036 -15.72 -14.32 9.70
N LYS A 1037 -15.09 -14.03 10.84
CA LYS A 1037 -13.71 -13.54 10.87
C LYS A 1037 -12.70 -14.66 10.63
N HIS A 1038 -11.66 -14.31 9.85
CA HIS A 1038 -10.56 -15.19 9.48
C HIS A 1038 -9.22 -14.60 9.92
N ALA A 1039 -8.27 -15.46 10.28
CA ALA A 1039 -6.90 -15.04 10.58
C ALA A 1039 -5.88 -16.07 10.08
N ILE A 1040 -4.71 -15.59 9.63
CA ILE A 1040 -3.56 -16.46 9.37
C ILE A 1040 -2.89 -16.75 10.72
N ILE A 1041 -2.76 -18.03 11.06
CA ILE A 1041 -2.15 -18.47 12.33
C ILE A 1041 -0.75 -19.03 12.14
N ALA A 1042 -0.46 -19.55 10.96
CA ALA A 1042 0.85 -20.06 10.61
C ALA A 1042 1.03 -19.95 9.09
N GLY A 1043 2.19 -19.47 8.66
CA GLY A 1043 2.63 -19.59 7.28
C GLY A 1043 3.86 -20.49 7.14
N PRO A 1044 4.35 -20.67 5.89
CA PRO A 1044 5.60 -21.36 5.63
C PRO A 1044 6.77 -20.67 6.32
N ARG A 1045 7.72 -21.45 6.84
CA ARG A 1045 8.93 -20.88 7.43
C ARG A 1045 9.90 -20.41 6.34
N PRO A 1046 10.69 -19.35 6.57
CA PRO A 1046 11.65 -18.87 5.58
C PRO A 1046 12.76 -19.88 5.31
N GLY A 1047 13.47 -19.66 4.19
CA GLY A 1047 14.76 -20.27 3.92
C GLY A 1047 14.72 -21.74 3.52
N ARG A 1048 15.60 -22.57 4.11
CA ARG A 1048 15.80 -23.99 3.76
C ARG A 1048 15.04 -24.95 4.68
N MET A 1049 14.03 -24.45 5.39
CA MET A 1049 13.20 -25.27 6.27
C MET A 1049 12.37 -26.28 5.46
N TRP A 1050 12.07 -27.42 6.08
CA TRP A 1050 11.30 -28.50 5.43
C TRP A 1050 9.84 -28.13 5.09
N ASP A 1051 9.34 -27.02 5.63
CA ASP A 1051 7.99 -26.51 5.44
C ASP A 1051 7.98 -25.06 4.90
N SER A 1052 8.90 -24.77 3.99
CA SER A 1052 9.16 -23.41 3.49
C SER A 1052 8.33 -22.97 2.28
N LEU A 1053 7.69 -23.91 1.56
CA LEU A 1053 6.87 -23.60 0.38
C LEU A 1053 5.41 -23.37 0.76
N LYS A 1054 4.82 -24.36 1.42
CA LYS A 1054 3.42 -24.34 1.86
C LYS A 1054 3.21 -25.31 3.01
N ILE A 1055 2.20 -25.01 3.81
CA ILE A 1055 1.76 -25.84 4.92
C ILE A 1055 0.24 -26.01 4.87
N GLY A 1056 -0.28 -27.04 5.52
CA GLY A 1056 -1.71 -27.26 5.66
C GLY A 1056 -2.01 -28.15 6.86
N ALA A 1057 -3.23 -28.05 7.39
CA ALA A 1057 -3.65 -28.96 8.44
C ALA A 1057 -3.75 -30.39 7.89
N GLY A 1058 -3.29 -31.36 8.70
CA GLY A 1058 -3.35 -32.77 8.33
C GLY A 1058 -4.56 -33.43 8.97
N ALA A 1059 -4.33 -34.00 10.15
CA ALA A 1059 -5.33 -34.69 10.94
C ALA A 1059 -6.22 -33.75 11.75
N GLN A 1060 -7.38 -34.26 12.17
CA GLN A 1060 -8.25 -33.61 13.15
C GLN A 1060 -7.50 -33.30 14.47
N PRO A 1061 -7.91 -32.27 15.22
CA PRO A 1061 -7.21 -31.91 16.45
C PRO A 1061 -7.49 -32.94 17.55
N LEU A 1062 -6.42 -33.41 18.21
CA LEU A 1062 -6.49 -34.33 19.36
C LEU A 1062 -6.39 -33.54 20.66
N LYS A 1063 -7.33 -33.75 21.58
CA LYS A 1063 -7.33 -33.06 22.87
C LYS A 1063 -6.31 -33.72 23.81
N THR A 1064 -5.45 -32.91 24.40
CA THR A 1064 -4.40 -33.37 25.33
C THR A 1064 -4.42 -32.53 26.59
N LYS A 1065 -3.78 -32.98 27.67
CA LYS A 1065 -3.67 -32.16 28.89
C LYS A 1065 -2.82 -30.88 28.72
N TYR A 1066 -2.16 -30.69 27.57
CA TYR A 1066 -1.30 -29.55 27.26
C TYR A 1066 -1.91 -28.58 26.22
N GLY A 1067 -3.03 -28.94 25.59
CA GLY A 1067 -3.61 -28.22 24.46
C GLY A 1067 -4.13 -29.15 23.37
N TRP A 1068 -4.43 -28.59 22.20
CA TRP A 1068 -4.85 -29.35 21.01
C TRP A 1068 -3.64 -29.74 20.18
N LEU A 1069 -3.37 -31.03 20.07
CA LEU A 1069 -2.32 -31.58 19.21
C LEU A 1069 -2.84 -31.71 17.77
N LEU A 1070 -2.08 -31.17 16.82
CA LEU A 1070 -2.35 -31.29 15.40
C LEU A 1070 -1.13 -31.87 14.68
N ILE A 1071 -1.37 -32.87 13.83
CA ILE A 1071 -0.38 -33.31 12.85
C ILE A 1071 -0.64 -32.51 11.57
N TYR A 1072 0.33 -31.70 11.16
CA TYR A 1072 0.25 -30.86 9.97
C TYR A 1072 1.27 -31.34 8.93
N HIS A 1073 1.06 -30.98 7.66
CA HIS A 1073 2.04 -31.24 6.62
C HIS A 1073 2.78 -29.96 6.23
N GLY A 1074 4.03 -30.13 5.82
CA GLY A 1074 4.87 -29.08 5.28
C GLY A 1074 5.55 -29.54 4.01
N VAL A 1075 5.72 -28.60 3.09
CA VAL A 1075 6.33 -28.83 1.79
C VAL A 1075 7.51 -27.88 1.64
N ASP A 1076 8.65 -28.40 1.19
CA ASP A 1076 9.81 -27.60 0.83
C ASP A 1076 9.80 -27.25 -0.67
N HIS A 1077 10.84 -26.56 -1.13
CA HIS A 1077 10.95 -26.16 -2.53
C HIS A 1077 11.43 -27.28 -3.47
N ASN A 1078 11.80 -28.43 -2.93
CA ASN A 1078 12.01 -29.66 -3.69
C ASN A 1078 10.71 -30.48 -3.82
N TYR A 1079 9.57 -29.91 -3.36
CA TYR A 1079 8.25 -30.54 -3.37
C TYR A 1079 8.16 -31.81 -2.54
N ILE A 1080 9.01 -31.95 -1.51
CA ILE A 1080 8.95 -33.09 -0.59
C ILE A 1080 7.92 -32.79 0.51
N TYR A 1081 6.91 -33.65 0.64
CA TYR A 1081 5.88 -33.52 1.69
C TYR A 1081 6.28 -34.32 2.92
N ARG A 1082 6.31 -33.65 4.07
CA ARG A 1082 6.64 -34.24 5.37
C ARG A 1082 5.57 -33.87 6.40
N LEU A 1083 5.51 -34.61 7.49
CA LEU A 1083 4.62 -34.33 8.62
C LEU A 1083 5.37 -33.66 9.77
N GLY A 1084 4.69 -32.77 10.50
CA GLY A 1084 5.16 -32.17 11.75
C GLY A 1084 4.04 -31.99 12.76
N VAL A 1085 4.36 -31.37 13.89
CA VAL A 1085 3.45 -31.17 15.01
C VAL A 1085 3.17 -29.68 15.24
N LEU A 1086 1.90 -29.35 15.49
CA LEU A 1086 1.48 -28.11 16.13
C LEU A 1086 0.75 -28.44 17.44
N LEU A 1087 1.00 -27.66 18.49
CA LEU A 1087 0.20 -27.64 19.71
C LEU A 1087 -0.51 -26.29 19.77
N ALA A 1088 -1.84 -26.27 19.64
CA ALA A 1088 -2.64 -25.06 19.79
C ALA A 1088 -3.16 -24.94 21.23
N ASP A 1089 -3.30 -23.70 21.70
CA ASP A 1089 -3.81 -23.38 23.04
C ASP A 1089 -5.26 -23.89 23.23
N MET A 1090 -5.54 -24.45 24.40
CA MET A 1090 -6.82 -25.10 24.71
C MET A 1090 -8.01 -24.16 24.56
N GLU A 1091 -7.86 -22.90 24.98
CA GLU A 1091 -8.92 -21.90 24.99
C GLU A 1091 -8.83 -20.90 23.83
N ASN A 1092 -7.68 -20.81 23.18
CA ASN A 1092 -7.45 -19.92 22.05
C ASN A 1092 -6.73 -20.63 20.90
N PRO A 1093 -7.46 -21.36 20.05
CA PRO A 1093 -6.89 -22.03 18.88
C PRO A 1093 -6.18 -21.09 17.89
N GLY A 1094 -6.25 -19.76 18.04
CA GLY A 1094 -5.42 -18.85 17.23
C GLY A 1094 -3.95 -18.81 17.67
N ARG A 1095 -3.65 -19.31 18.88
CA ARG A 1095 -2.31 -19.28 19.48
C ARG A 1095 -1.67 -20.66 19.41
N ILE A 1096 -0.53 -20.74 18.75
CA ILE A 1096 0.31 -21.95 18.67
C ILE A 1096 1.34 -21.90 19.81
N LEU A 1097 1.29 -22.89 20.68
CA LEU A 1097 2.19 -23.07 21.83
C LEU A 1097 3.48 -23.76 21.42
N TYR A 1098 3.41 -24.71 20.49
CA TYR A 1098 4.55 -25.47 19.99
C TYR A 1098 4.40 -25.77 18.50
N ARG A 1099 5.51 -25.69 17.75
CA ARG A 1099 5.62 -26.16 16.36
C ARG A 1099 6.92 -26.95 16.24
N SER A 1100 6.88 -28.13 15.64
CA SER A 1100 8.10 -28.95 15.55
C SER A 1100 9.17 -28.29 14.67
N LEU A 1101 10.42 -28.30 15.16
CA LEU A 1101 11.57 -27.80 14.40
C LEU A 1101 11.83 -28.71 13.18
N ASN A 1102 11.91 -30.02 13.41
CA ASN A 1102 12.08 -31.08 12.41
C ASN A 1102 10.73 -31.69 11.97
N PRO A 1103 10.71 -32.42 10.84
CA PRO A 1103 9.60 -33.32 10.53
C PRO A 1103 9.57 -34.49 11.52
N ILE A 1104 8.37 -35.00 11.83
CA ILE A 1104 8.16 -36.23 12.60
C ILE A 1104 8.05 -37.47 11.72
N LEU A 1105 7.77 -37.30 10.42
CA LEU A 1105 7.74 -38.35 9.41
C LEU A 1105 8.08 -37.74 8.05
N GLU A 1106 8.96 -38.41 7.30
CA GLU A 1106 9.37 -38.01 5.96
C GLU A 1106 9.49 -39.23 5.04
N PRO A 1107 9.43 -39.09 3.71
CA PRO A 1107 9.54 -40.23 2.79
C PRO A 1107 10.91 -40.90 2.89
N GLU A 1108 10.95 -42.17 3.31
CA GLU A 1108 12.20 -42.95 3.41
C GLU A 1108 12.07 -44.34 2.77
N LYS A 1109 10.87 -44.92 2.78
CA LYS A 1109 10.61 -46.25 2.20
C LYS A 1109 10.22 -46.15 0.73
N ASP A 1110 10.47 -47.21 -0.04
CA ASP A 1110 10.18 -47.25 -1.49
C ASP A 1110 8.73 -46.86 -1.82
N TYR A 1111 7.76 -47.28 -1.00
CA TYR A 1111 6.34 -46.95 -1.16
C TYR A 1111 5.99 -45.49 -0.80
N GLU A 1112 6.87 -44.77 -0.09
CA GLU A 1112 6.73 -43.36 0.28
C GLU A 1112 7.48 -42.42 -0.69
N VAL A 1113 8.68 -42.85 -1.12
CA VAL A 1113 9.49 -42.16 -2.12
C VAL A 1113 8.81 -42.23 -3.50
N GLY A 1114 8.14 -43.34 -3.80
CA GLY A 1114 7.41 -43.53 -5.05
C GLY A 1114 8.33 -43.92 -6.21
N LEU A 1115 8.32 -45.20 -6.59
CA LEU A 1115 8.97 -45.73 -7.80
C LEU A 1115 8.04 -45.59 -9.04
N ASP A 1116 8.42 -46.14 -10.20
CA ASP A 1116 7.61 -46.07 -11.43
C ASP A 1116 6.15 -46.49 -11.21
N GLY A 1117 5.21 -45.56 -11.39
CA GLY A 1117 3.76 -45.78 -11.23
C GLY A 1117 3.10 -45.03 -10.06
N ALA A 1118 3.86 -44.32 -9.22
CA ALA A 1118 3.29 -43.46 -8.18
C ALA A 1118 2.61 -42.21 -8.77
N TRP A 1119 1.53 -41.71 -8.14
CA TRP A 1119 0.90 -40.45 -8.56
C TRP A 1119 1.81 -39.26 -8.27
N VAL A 1120 2.27 -39.11 -7.02
CA VAL A 1120 3.14 -38.02 -6.58
C VAL A 1120 4.28 -38.58 -5.73
N PRO A 1121 5.52 -38.65 -6.25
CA PRO A 1121 6.65 -39.18 -5.48
C PRO A 1121 7.07 -38.23 -4.35
N ASN A 1122 7.79 -38.77 -3.36
CA ASN A 1122 8.29 -38.06 -2.18
C ASN A 1122 7.20 -37.42 -1.31
N VAL A 1123 6.14 -38.18 -1.03
CA VAL A 1123 4.99 -37.70 -0.24
C VAL A 1123 4.68 -38.62 0.93
N VAL A 1124 4.63 -38.04 2.12
CA VAL A 1124 3.85 -38.55 3.26
C VAL A 1124 2.81 -37.50 3.65
N PHE A 1125 1.53 -37.89 3.69
CA PHE A 1125 0.41 -36.98 3.92
C PHE A 1125 -0.66 -37.59 4.82
N THR A 1126 -1.17 -36.88 5.81
CA THR A 1126 -2.18 -37.42 6.73
C THR A 1126 -3.46 -36.58 6.71
N CYS A 1127 -4.60 -37.25 6.80
CA CYS A 1127 -5.91 -36.65 7.09
C CYS A 1127 -6.50 -37.20 8.40
N GLY A 1128 -5.78 -38.07 9.10
CA GLY A 1128 -6.35 -38.89 10.16
C GLY A 1128 -5.31 -39.34 11.18
N ALA A 1129 -5.50 -38.90 12.43
CA ALA A 1129 -4.75 -39.38 13.58
C ALA A 1129 -5.72 -39.64 14.73
N VAL A 1130 -5.54 -40.76 15.43
CA VAL A 1130 -6.41 -41.17 16.54
C VAL A 1130 -5.56 -41.70 17.69
N PRO A 1131 -6.03 -41.63 18.94
CA PRO A 1131 -5.38 -42.35 20.01
C PRO A 1131 -5.44 -43.87 19.77
N ALA A 1132 -4.43 -44.60 20.25
CA ALA A 1132 -4.38 -46.05 20.18
C ALA A 1132 -5.51 -46.69 21.02
N GLU A 1133 -5.90 -46.05 22.11
CA GLU A 1133 -7.03 -46.41 22.95
C GLU A 1133 -8.14 -45.35 22.86
N ASP A 1134 -9.40 -45.71 23.10
CA ASP A 1134 -10.53 -44.77 23.05
C ASP A 1134 -10.53 -43.84 24.28
N LYS A 1135 -9.80 -42.72 24.15
CA LYS A 1135 -9.58 -41.74 25.23
C LYS A 1135 -9.80 -40.32 24.72
N GLU A 1136 -10.55 -39.53 25.49
CA GLU A 1136 -10.91 -38.15 25.12
C GLU A 1136 -9.75 -37.16 25.32
N ILE A 1137 -9.02 -37.26 26.43
CA ILE A 1137 -7.91 -36.37 26.79
C ILE A 1137 -6.63 -37.20 26.90
N LEU A 1138 -5.64 -36.91 26.06
CA LEU A 1138 -4.38 -37.64 26.04
C LEU A 1138 -3.36 -37.10 27.06
N GLU A 1139 -2.58 -38.03 27.59
CA GLU A 1139 -1.50 -37.90 28.57
C GLU A 1139 -0.18 -38.46 27.98
N ASP A 1140 0.91 -38.30 28.71
CA ASP A 1140 2.27 -38.54 28.23
C ASP A 1140 2.51 -39.92 27.59
N ASP A 1141 1.95 -40.97 28.21
CA ASP A 1141 2.16 -42.36 27.81
C ASP A 1141 1.18 -42.86 26.75
N ASP A 1142 0.15 -42.06 26.42
CA ASP A 1142 -0.83 -42.44 25.41
C ASP A 1142 -0.19 -42.46 24.03
N GLU A 1143 -0.37 -43.57 23.31
CA GLU A 1143 0.10 -43.76 21.96
C GLU A 1143 -0.89 -43.19 20.94
N ILE A 1144 -0.37 -42.55 19.90
CA ILE A 1144 -1.15 -41.96 18.81
C ILE A 1144 -0.84 -42.71 17.53
N LEU A 1145 -1.88 -43.13 16.82
CA LEU A 1145 -1.82 -43.76 15.51
C LEU A 1145 -2.06 -42.70 14.43
N VAL A 1146 -1.08 -42.49 13.56
CA VAL A 1146 -1.14 -41.55 12.43
C VAL A 1146 -1.23 -42.36 11.14
N TYR A 1147 -2.39 -42.32 10.49
CA TYR A 1147 -2.58 -42.92 9.18
C TYR A 1147 -2.17 -41.93 8.10
N TYR A 1148 -1.40 -42.38 7.12
CA TYR A 1148 -0.84 -41.50 6.11
C TYR A 1148 -0.88 -42.13 4.72
N GLY A 1149 -1.20 -41.31 3.71
CA GLY A 1149 -0.94 -41.61 2.31
C GLY A 1149 0.56 -41.55 2.03
N ALA A 1150 1.03 -42.51 1.24
CA ALA A 1150 2.42 -42.65 0.83
C ALA A 1150 2.49 -42.60 -0.70
N ALA A 1151 3.28 -41.64 -1.21
CA ALA A 1151 3.45 -41.32 -2.63
C ALA A 1151 2.12 -41.15 -3.42
N ASP A 1152 1.05 -40.69 -2.75
CA ASP A 1152 -0.32 -40.63 -3.29
C ASP A 1152 -0.76 -41.94 -3.97
N THR A 1153 -0.36 -43.09 -3.42
CA THR A 1153 -0.54 -44.41 -4.06
C THR A 1153 -1.04 -45.48 -3.09
N SER A 1154 -0.52 -45.49 -1.87
CA SER A 1154 -0.84 -46.47 -0.83
C SER A 1154 -1.04 -45.79 0.53
N ILE A 1155 -1.46 -46.55 1.54
CA ILE A 1155 -1.67 -46.04 2.90
C ILE A 1155 -0.82 -46.83 3.88
N GLY A 1156 -0.11 -46.12 4.76
CA GLY A 1156 0.59 -46.68 5.93
C GLY A 1156 0.04 -46.15 7.25
N VAL A 1157 0.53 -46.73 8.34
CA VAL A 1157 0.32 -46.23 9.71
C VAL A 1157 1.65 -46.09 10.44
N ALA A 1158 1.76 -45.03 11.25
CA ALA A 1158 2.92 -44.75 12.10
C ALA A 1158 2.45 -44.37 13.51
N THR A 1159 3.32 -44.56 14.51
CA THR A 1159 2.96 -44.47 15.93
C THR A 1159 3.94 -43.62 16.72
N GLY A 1160 3.47 -42.99 17.79
CA GLY A 1160 4.34 -42.28 18.74
C GLY A 1160 3.57 -41.91 20.00
N LYS A 1161 4.28 -41.80 21.13
CA LYS A 1161 3.67 -41.34 22.38
C LYS A 1161 3.48 -39.83 22.37
N LEU A 1162 2.50 -39.32 23.12
CA LEU A 1162 2.30 -37.88 23.26
C LEU A 1162 3.58 -37.16 23.75
N ALA A 1163 4.25 -37.70 24.76
CA ALA A 1163 5.49 -37.13 25.30
C ALA A 1163 6.68 -37.17 24.33
N ASP A 1164 6.61 -38.03 23.30
CA ASP A 1164 7.61 -38.07 22.23
C ASP A 1164 7.37 -36.94 21.21
N LEU A 1165 6.09 -36.58 21.00
CA LEU A 1165 5.69 -35.57 20.03
C LEU A 1165 5.80 -34.14 20.58
N ILE A 1166 5.60 -33.94 21.89
CA ILE A 1166 5.66 -32.63 22.56
C ILE A 1166 6.85 -32.60 23.53
N PRO A 1167 7.89 -31.79 23.27
CA PRO A 1167 9.03 -31.67 24.17
C PRO A 1167 8.65 -31.18 25.57
N GLU A 1168 9.43 -31.59 26.58
CA GLU A 1168 9.17 -31.30 27.99
C GLU A 1168 8.93 -29.81 28.31
N GLY A 1169 9.66 -28.90 27.66
CA GLY A 1169 9.49 -27.45 27.88
C GLY A 1169 8.10 -26.90 27.51
N PHE A 1170 7.35 -27.62 26.67
CA PHE A 1170 6.02 -27.25 26.18
C PHE A 1170 4.89 -28.06 26.83
N ARG A 1171 5.21 -29.00 27.71
CA ARG A 1171 4.26 -29.84 28.46
C ARG A 1171 3.81 -29.17 29.76
N LYS A 1172 3.25 -27.95 29.66
CA LYS A 1172 2.67 -27.23 30.80
C LYS A 1172 1.19 -27.55 30.93
N GLU A 1173 0.77 -27.98 32.11
CA GLU A 1173 -0.66 -28.20 32.40
C GLU A 1173 -1.39 -26.86 32.43
N TYR A 1174 -2.55 -26.80 31.78
CA TYR A 1174 -3.41 -25.62 31.67
C TYR A 1174 -4.65 -25.74 32.53
#